data_AF-A0A936PSH2-F1
#
_entry.id   AF-A0A936PSH2-F1
#
_cell.length_a   1.000
_cell.length_b   1.000
_cell.length_c   1.000
_cell.angle_alpha   90.00
_cell.angle_beta   90.00
_cell.angle_gamma   90.00
#
_symmetry.space_group_name_H-M   'P 1'
#
loop_
_entity.id
_entity.type
_entity.pdbx_description
1 polymer ?
#
loop_
_entity_poly.entity_id
_entity_poly.type
_entity_poly.pdbx_seq_one_letter_code
_entity_poly.pdbx_strand_id
1 'polypeptide(L)'
;MGLIVLFGLFGAGSAWAFPSRLAATLDGVNTTGGLTIKTSPDGQYVGVLSSTALDIIDTETWDVQTVGVCGGAAGLAVAEDTASGDVVFYYGCADGTVSAVQITDGVLDAWAAVTVTDNAVQGLAVQGDTLWALAAGADSGLIVVPVMTADLSASAVSSATLVTSGFEDMESMSGYVLVNHGSNNISRIDVNTGAAAVAPNDALGSDFQDLEIYGNGIFLADANGALVRYQISGGVNPFQYILDDEVGLLECTALAIDDAGEWLALADLGAESLFLFTFDSTSYTVEKEPLATIDLSAVGELTGLSDAGDYLLATSSAGEVLVFTELPWVEIVNRPTAAYTTGEQVSFQVTSDLAGEWSARLGSVSGDELDFGELSADEAAEVTFTVGDDWEEGDQRVFIVVDSAGVVGRAAVDVTVNNPPAAPDVAEVGFGDGKIIVSIAGDAPSDYARYDIYITTTAFVASDYSEGGPVYSGPDDGISSPVALTIEDPAEPVEIEISGLTNGQTYYVSVRAVDASDTEGPMSDIYEVTPAETFGAADLAGEKGGFCATTPHAAGLGLGLFALLATRRRRRAGLGVAALGLALAPAAQAAEPVKGHRDADGEIVLDRSMQLSVSSLGLTDENIGLVYGDRAMLVIHGQASLQAFRVLQLDAGMGAMRKAGTMVTAEGVAGSEEAKLTLVPLSLGVTGRLDLIDGQPIVPYGAVALDYWLWREREGSIDPTNPFDLDALGGGKPGYHYALGVNVLLDWLDPRGASEAGAVWDVDDTYLSVEWRRDSMFRTEGLSFAGTTLTVGVKVDR
;
A
#
# COMPACT_ATOMS: atom_id res chain seq x y z
N MET A 1 -2.52 -46.53 -43.45
CA MET A 1 -3.99 -46.55 -43.60
C MET A 1 -4.53 -45.73 -42.45
N GLY A 2 -4.83 -44.46 -42.72
CA GLY A 2 -5.30 -43.52 -41.71
C GLY A 2 -6.77 -43.79 -41.38
N LEU A 3 -7.05 -44.00 -40.10
CA LEU A 3 -8.41 -44.06 -39.57
C LEU A 3 -8.69 -42.66 -39.01
N ILE A 4 -9.47 -41.89 -39.75
CA ILE A 4 -10.04 -40.62 -39.27
C ILE A 4 -11.17 -41.01 -38.32
N VAL A 5 -10.97 -40.78 -37.02
CA VAL A 5 -12.05 -40.80 -36.03
C VAL A 5 -12.79 -39.47 -36.18
N LEU A 6 -14.02 -39.58 -36.67
CA LEU A 6 -14.95 -38.47 -36.85
C LEU A 6 -15.53 -38.14 -35.47
N PHE A 7 -15.01 -37.11 -34.79
CA PHE A 7 -15.72 -36.50 -33.68
C PHE A 7 -17.00 -35.86 -34.23
N GLY A 8 -18.14 -36.43 -33.90
CA GLY A 8 -19.43 -35.82 -34.16
C GLY A 8 -19.58 -34.64 -33.21
N LEU A 9 -19.49 -33.41 -33.75
CA LEU A 9 -20.16 -32.26 -33.16
C LEU A 9 -21.66 -32.55 -33.15
N PHE A 10 -22.16 -33.16 -32.08
CA PHE A 10 -23.50 -32.86 -31.62
C PHE A 10 -23.38 -31.56 -30.83
N GLY A 11 -24.00 -30.49 -31.36
CA GLY A 11 -24.27 -29.32 -30.53
C GLY A 11 -25.20 -29.78 -29.41
N ALA A 12 -24.64 -29.98 -28.23
CA ALA A 12 -25.41 -29.86 -27.01
C ALA A 12 -25.89 -28.41 -26.97
N GLY A 13 -27.18 -28.20 -27.14
CA GLY A 13 -27.78 -27.06 -26.45
C GLY A 13 -27.49 -27.31 -24.99
N SER A 14 -26.73 -26.42 -24.36
CA SER A 14 -26.58 -26.39 -22.91
C SER A 14 -27.99 -26.47 -22.33
N ALA A 15 -28.34 -27.60 -21.73
CA ALA A 15 -29.47 -27.65 -20.82
C ALA A 15 -29.07 -26.71 -19.69
N TRP A 16 -29.87 -25.67 -19.47
CA TRP A 16 -29.64 -24.73 -18.38
C TRP A 16 -29.82 -25.49 -17.08
N ALA A 17 -28.85 -25.37 -16.18
CA ALA A 17 -28.95 -26.00 -14.88
C ALA A 17 -29.77 -25.11 -13.95
N PHE A 18 -30.81 -25.66 -13.32
CA PHE A 18 -31.63 -24.94 -12.34
C PHE A 18 -31.78 -25.76 -11.06
N PRO A 19 -31.99 -25.14 -9.89
CA PRO A 19 -31.94 -25.85 -8.62
C PRO A 19 -33.20 -26.70 -8.35
N SER A 20 -33.32 -27.82 -9.07
CA SER A 20 -34.54 -28.61 -9.17
C SER A 20 -34.74 -29.65 -8.06
N ARG A 21 -33.85 -29.69 -7.07
CA ARG A 21 -33.75 -30.75 -6.07
C ARG A 21 -33.12 -30.23 -4.78
N LEU A 22 -33.64 -30.68 -3.63
CA LEU A 22 -32.95 -30.52 -2.34
C LEU A 22 -31.72 -31.46 -2.32
N ALA A 23 -30.54 -30.87 -2.27
CA ALA A 23 -29.27 -31.59 -2.31
C ALA A 23 -28.71 -31.86 -0.92
N ALA A 24 -28.74 -30.86 -0.03
CA ALA A 24 -28.17 -30.97 1.30
C ALA A 24 -28.85 -30.07 2.34
N THR A 25 -28.60 -30.39 3.61
CA THR A 25 -28.84 -29.53 4.76
C THR A 25 -27.49 -29.26 5.40
N LEU A 26 -27.10 -27.99 5.51
CA LEU A 26 -25.79 -27.62 6.04
C LEU A 26 -25.78 -27.72 7.57
N ASP A 27 -24.73 -28.37 8.08
CA ASP A 27 -24.42 -28.43 9.50
C ASP A 27 -23.54 -27.23 9.92
N GLY A 28 -23.45 -26.98 11.23
CA GLY A 28 -22.51 -26.00 11.79
C GLY A 28 -23.00 -24.54 11.77
N VAL A 29 -24.12 -24.24 11.13
CA VAL A 29 -24.77 -22.92 11.18
C VAL A 29 -25.45 -22.69 12.54
N ASN A 30 -25.37 -21.47 13.07
CA ASN A 30 -26.06 -21.06 14.28
C ASN A 30 -27.53 -20.76 13.98
N THR A 31 -28.41 -21.44 14.70
CA THR A 31 -29.85 -21.47 14.43
C THR A 31 -30.66 -20.70 15.48
N THR A 32 -29.98 -19.90 16.31
CA THR A 32 -30.61 -19.21 17.44
C THR A 32 -31.44 -18.01 16.97
N GLY A 33 -32.77 -18.17 16.96
CA GLY A 33 -33.70 -17.12 16.57
C GLY A 33 -34.18 -17.28 15.12
N GLY A 34 -34.80 -16.24 14.57
CA GLY A 34 -35.09 -16.19 13.13
C GLY A 34 -33.79 -16.05 12.32
N LEU A 35 -33.80 -16.56 11.10
CA LEU A 35 -32.64 -16.54 10.20
C LEU A 35 -32.90 -15.60 9.03
N THR A 36 -31.90 -14.79 8.69
CA THR A 36 -31.88 -13.97 7.47
C THR A 36 -30.71 -14.43 6.60
N ILE A 37 -30.90 -14.53 5.30
CA ILE A 37 -29.89 -15.02 4.35
C ILE A 37 -29.68 -13.99 3.24
N LYS A 38 -28.42 -13.77 2.84
CA LYS A 38 -28.03 -12.98 1.67
C LYS A 38 -26.77 -13.56 1.04
N THR A 39 -26.73 -13.59 -0.28
CA THR A 39 -25.54 -13.98 -1.06
C THR A 39 -24.75 -12.76 -1.50
N SER A 40 -23.43 -12.86 -1.49
CA SER A 40 -22.53 -11.87 -2.05
C SER A 40 -22.76 -11.67 -3.57
N PRO A 41 -22.44 -10.49 -4.12
CA PRO A 41 -22.66 -10.19 -5.54
C PRO A 41 -21.94 -11.12 -6.54
N ASP A 42 -20.89 -11.81 -6.11
CA ASP A 42 -20.13 -12.79 -6.90
C ASP A 42 -20.63 -14.23 -6.75
N GLY A 43 -21.62 -14.47 -5.87
CA GLY A 43 -22.15 -15.81 -5.56
C GLY A 43 -21.23 -16.70 -4.71
N GLN A 44 -20.04 -16.22 -4.32
CA GLN A 44 -19.04 -17.03 -3.63
C GLN A 44 -19.37 -17.20 -2.14
N TYR A 45 -19.93 -16.19 -1.49
CA TYR A 45 -20.18 -16.18 -0.05
C TYR A 45 -21.66 -16.01 0.25
N VAL A 46 -22.17 -16.82 1.17
CA VAL A 46 -23.54 -16.69 1.68
C VAL A 46 -23.49 -16.38 3.16
N GLY A 47 -24.05 -15.24 3.54
CA GLY A 47 -24.20 -14.84 4.92
C GLY A 47 -25.54 -15.32 5.47
N VAL A 48 -25.52 -16.02 6.60
CA VAL A 48 -26.70 -16.41 7.37
C VAL A 48 -26.63 -15.77 8.75
N LEU A 49 -27.52 -14.81 8.99
CA LEU A 49 -27.60 -14.07 10.24
C LEU A 49 -28.62 -14.73 11.17
N SER A 50 -28.14 -15.10 12.36
CA SER A 50 -28.97 -15.45 13.52
C SER A 50 -28.99 -14.30 14.53
N SER A 51 -29.77 -14.43 15.59
CA SER A 51 -29.82 -13.40 16.64
C SER A 51 -28.54 -13.24 17.46
N THR A 52 -27.52 -14.10 17.26
CA THR A 52 -26.27 -14.11 18.04
C THR A 52 -25.00 -14.34 17.24
N ALA A 53 -25.11 -14.80 16.00
CA ALA A 53 -23.96 -15.01 15.11
C ALA A 53 -24.31 -14.70 13.66
N LEU A 54 -23.29 -14.33 12.88
CA LEU A 54 -23.29 -14.31 11.42
C LEU A 54 -22.41 -15.48 10.96
N ASP A 55 -23.01 -16.43 10.26
CA ASP A 55 -22.30 -17.55 9.63
C ASP A 55 -22.05 -17.19 8.17
N ILE A 56 -20.80 -17.30 7.73
CA ILE A 56 -20.37 -17.09 6.35
C ILE A 56 -20.06 -18.47 5.75
N ILE A 57 -20.75 -18.80 4.68
CA ILE A 57 -20.60 -20.05 3.93
C ILE A 57 -19.86 -19.72 2.64
N ASP A 58 -18.70 -20.34 2.40
CA ASP A 58 -18.02 -20.31 1.10
C ASP A 58 -18.65 -21.39 0.20
N THR A 59 -19.24 -21.01 -0.94
CA THR A 59 -19.95 -21.92 -1.85
C THR A 59 -19.02 -22.78 -2.70
N GLU A 60 -17.71 -22.52 -2.67
CA GLU A 60 -16.72 -23.39 -3.28
C GLU A 60 -16.30 -24.49 -2.32
N THR A 61 -15.93 -24.13 -1.09
CA THR A 61 -15.41 -25.09 -0.10
C THR A 61 -16.50 -25.71 0.77
N TRP A 62 -17.68 -25.11 0.85
CA TRP A 62 -18.75 -25.41 1.80
C TRP A 62 -18.36 -25.29 3.27
N ASP A 63 -17.25 -24.61 3.55
CA ASP A 63 -16.81 -24.35 4.92
C ASP A 63 -17.64 -23.20 5.53
N VAL A 64 -18.02 -23.38 6.79
CA VAL A 64 -18.81 -22.41 7.55
C VAL A 64 -17.91 -21.73 8.57
N GLN A 65 -17.78 -20.41 8.44
CA GLN A 65 -17.06 -19.57 9.39
C GLN A 65 -18.03 -18.72 10.19
N THR A 66 -17.97 -18.80 11.53
CA THR A 66 -18.92 -18.12 12.41
C THR A 66 -18.29 -16.91 13.09
N VAL A 67 -18.93 -15.74 12.96
CA VAL A 67 -18.59 -14.51 13.70
C VAL A 67 -19.66 -14.21 14.73
N GLY A 68 -19.25 -13.99 15.98
CA GLY A 68 -20.16 -13.56 17.04
C GLY A 68 -20.65 -12.13 16.81
N VAL A 69 -21.97 -11.92 16.88
CA VAL A 69 -22.58 -10.60 16.72
C VAL A 69 -23.22 -10.09 18.01
N CYS A 70 -23.75 -8.87 17.97
CA CYS A 70 -24.55 -8.30 19.04
C CYS A 70 -25.81 -9.14 19.33
N GLY A 71 -26.32 -9.10 20.56
CA GLY A 71 -27.52 -9.85 20.92
C GLY A 71 -28.78 -9.28 20.27
N GLY A 72 -29.59 -10.16 19.66
CA GLY A 72 -30.80 -9.77 18.92
C GLY A 72 -30.47 -9.13 17.58
N ALA A 73 -29.38 -9.54 16.93
CA ALA A 73 -29.06 -9.08 15.60
C ALA A 73 -30.19 -9.40 14.61
N ALA A 74 -30.47 -8.45 13.72
CA ALA A 74 -31.51 -8.52 12.71
C ALA A 74 -31.17 -7.56 11.56
N GLY A 75 -31.65 -7.88 10.37
CA GLY A 75 -31.31 -7.16 9.14
C GLY A 75 -29.90 -7.51 8.69
N LEU A 76 -29.82 -8.03 7.46
CA LEU A 76 -28.58 -8.42 6.81
C LEU A 76 -28.56 -7.75 5.44
N ALA A 77 -27.44 -7.13 5.11
CA ALA A 77 -27.17 -6.65 3.76
C ALA A 77 -25.74 -6.97 3.38
N VAL A 78 -25.47 -7.02 2.08
CA VAL A 78 -24.14 -7.36 1.56
C VAL A 78 -23.79 -6.42 0.42
N ALA A 79 -22.51 -6.11 0.29
CA ALA A 79 -21.97 -5.34 -0.81
C ALA A 79 -20.54 -5.75 -1.10
N GLU A 80 -20.04 -5.32 -2.26
CA GLU A 80 -18.63 -5.39 -2.61
C GLU A 80 -18.00 -4.01 -2.37
N ASP A 81 -16.86 -3.96 -1.67
CA ASP A 81 -16.07 -2.74 -1.54
C ASP A 81 -15.49 -2.39 -2.90
N THR A 82 -15.94 -1.26 -3.46
CA THR A 82 -15.51 -0.81 -4.80
C THR A 82 -14.00 -0.53 -4.94
N ALA A 83 -13.26 -0.37 -3.84
CA ALA A 83 -11.83 -0.09 -3.86
C ALA A 83 -10.97 -1.36 -3.80
N SER A 84 -11.34 -2.34 -2.98
CA SER A 84 -10.58 -3.61 -2.84
C SER A 84 -11.17 -4.78 -3.62
N GLY A 85 -12.48 -4.76 -3.90
CA GLY A 85 -13.22 -5.92 -4.42
C GLY A 85 -13.67 -6.89 -3.32
N ASP A 86 -13.44 -6.55 -2.05
CA ASP A 86 -13.77 -7.43 -0.92
C ASP A 86 -15.28 -7.47 -0.67
N VAL A 87 -15.77 -8.63 -0.23
CA VAL A 87 -17.17 -8.78 0.18
C VAL A 87 -17.35 -8.30 1.62
N VAL A 88 -18.40 -7.51 1.86
CA VAL A 88 -18.73 -6.97 3.18
C VAL A 88 -20.18 -7.28 3.54
N PHE A 89 -20.38 -8.02 4.63
CA PHE A 89 -21.69 -8.28 5.21
C PHE A 89 -21.98 -7.32 6.35
N TYR A 90 -23.06 -6.55 6.24
CA TYR A 90 -23.54 -5.62 7.24
C TYR A 90 -24.68 -6.23 8.03
N TYR A 91 -24.67 -6.04 9.36
CA TYR A 91 -25.75 -6.51 10.23
C TYR A 91 -26.18 -5.45 11.24
N GLY A 92 -27.49 -5.45 11.55
CA GLY A 92 -28.11 -4.54 12.51
C GLY A 92 -28.31 -5.19 13.87
N CYS A 93 -28.36 -4.37 14.92
CA CYS A 93 -28.47 -4.81 16.30
C CYS A 93 -29.72 -4.30 17.01
N ALA A 94 -30.22 -5.07 17.99
CA ALA A 94 -31.36 -4.68 18.81
C ALA A 94 -31.12 -3.44 19.70
N ASP A 95 -29.85 -3.06 19.93
CA ASP A 95 -29.46 -1.87 20.67
C ASP A 95 -29.34 -0.60 19.79
N GLY A 96 -29.63 -0.72 18.49
CA GLY A 96 -29.56 0.39 17.55
C GLY A 96 -28.17 0.65 16.95
N THR A 97 -27.26 -0.31 17.11
CA THR A 97 -25.96 -0.31 16.41
C THR A 97 -26.03 -1.08 15.09
N VAL A 98 -25.08 -0.76 14.19
CA VAL A 98 -24.79 -1.48 12.95
C VAL A 98 -23.31 -1.82 12.95
N SER A 99 -22.95 -2.98 12.42
CA SER A 99 -21.57 -3.40 12.24
C SER A 99 -21.41 -4.15 10.92
N ALA A 100 -20.19 -4.55 10.59
CA ALA A 100 -19.91 -5.33 9.40
C ALA A 100 -18.85 -6.41 9.65
N VAL A 101 -18.82 -7.40 8.75
CA VAL A 101 -17.74 -8.37 8.58
C VAL A 101 -17.26 -8.26 7.14
N GLN A 102 -15.99 -7.92 6.96
CA GLN A 102 -15.33 -7.90 5.67
C GLN A 102 -14.58 -9.22 5.45
N ILE A 103 -14.55 -9.68 4.22
CA ILE A 103 -13.84 -10.89 3.81
C ILE A 103 -12.69 -10.47 2.89
N THR A 104 -11.46 -10.69 3.33
CA THR A 104 -10.25 -10.42 2.54
C THR A 104 -9.43 -11.71 2.46
N ASP A 105 -9.24 -12.23 1.24
CA ASP A 105 -8.53 -13.49 0.99
C ASP A 105 -9.04 -14.66 1.86
N GLY A 106 -10.36 -14.78 2.03
CA GLY A 106 -11.01 -15.82 2.84
C GLY A 106 -10.96 -15.59 4.36
N VAL A 107 -10.27 -14.56 4.83
CA VAL A 107 -10.17 -14.19 6.25
C VAL A 107 -11.28 -13.20 6.61
N LEU A 108 -11.98 -13.46 7.71
CA LEU A 108 -13.03 -12.60 8.23
C LEU A 108 -12.47 -11.51 9.16
N ASP A 109 -12.71 -10.24 8.83
CA ASP A 109 -12.41 -9.10 9.68
C ASP A 109 -13.69 -8.41 10.17
N ALA A 110 -13.92 -8.43 11.48
CA ALA A 110 -15.11 -7.87 12.10
C ALA A 110 -14.88 -6.40 12.49
N TRP A 111 -15.69 -5.50 11.95
CA TRP A 111 -15.60 -4.08 12.25
C TRP A 111 -16.17 -3.74 13.62
N ALA A 112 -15.81 -2.55 14.12
CA ALA A 112 -16.41 -2.01 15.33
C ALA A 112 -17.84 -1.53 15.07
N ALA A 113 -18.77 -1.93 15.94
CA ALA A 113 -20.17 -1.49 15.85
C ALA A 113 -20.32 0.02 16.08
N VAL A 114 -21.20 0.65 15.28
CA VAL A 114 -21.51 2.08 15.32
C VAL A 114 -22.99 2.29 15.67
N THR A 115 -23.27 3.14 16.65
CA THR A 115 -24.65 3.51 17.01
C THR A 115 -25.26 4.41 15.94
N VAL A 116 -26.33 3.94 15.29
CA VAL A 116 -27.08 4.70 14.29
C VAL A 116 -28.40 5.26 14.82
N THR A 117 -28.96 4.61 15.86
CA THR A 117 -30.21 5.02 16.52
C THR A 117 -30.27 4.46 17.95
N ASP A 118 -31.25 4.92 18.74
CA ASP A 118 -31.49 4.42 20.11
C ASP A 118 -32.45 3.20 20.13
N ASN A 119 -32.87 2.71 18.96
CA ASN A 119 -33.89 1.68 18.81
C ASN A 119 -33.37 0.50 17.98
N ALA A 120 -33.97 -0.68 18.15
CA ALA A 120 -33.59 -1.88 17.41
C ALA A 120 -33.61 -1.65 15.89
N VAL A 121 -32.50 -2.00 15.23
CA VAL A 121 -32.40 -2.13 13.77
C VAL A 121 -33.11 -3.43 13.37
N GLN A 122 -33.95 -3.35 12.34
CA GLN A 122 -34.81 -4.45 11.87
C GLN A 122 -34.42 -4.93 10.48
N GLY A 123 -34.04 -4.00 9.59
CA GLY A 123 -33.71 -4.28 8.20
C GLY A 123 -32.56 -3.42 7.72
N LEU A 124 -31.81 -3.93 6.75
CA LEU A 124 -30.68 -3.26 6.11
C LEU A 124 -30.80 -3.41 4.60
N ALA A 125 -30.40 -2.40 3.84
CA ALA A 125 -30.14 -2.52 2.41
C ALA A 125 -29.01 -1.59 1.98
N VAL A 126 -28.21 -1.99 0.98
CA VAL A 126 -27.09 -1.19 0.46
C VAL A 126 -27.42 -0.66 -0.92
N GLN A 127 -27.25 0.64 -1.14
CA GLN A 127 -27.35 1.23 -2.47
C GLN A 127 -26.17 2.17 -2.74
N GLY A 128 -25.26 1.74 -3.62
CA GLY A 128 -23.99 2.44 -3.85
C GLY A 128 -23.20 2.53 -2.55
N ASP A 129 -22.66 3.72 -2.24
CA ASP A 129 -21.82 3.92 -1.05
C ASP A 129 -22.61 4.15 0.25
N THR A 130 -23.92 3.85 0.25
CA THR A 130 -24.80 4.10 1.40
C THR A 130 -25.53 2.84 1.84
N LEU A 131 -25.35 2.49 3.11
CA LEU A 131 -26.12 1.51 3.84
C LEU A 131 -27.32 2.19 4.49
N TRP A 132 -28.51 1.63 4.32
CA TRP A 132 -29.77 2.15 4.82
C TRP A 132 -30.26 1.26 5.95
N ALA A 133 -30.22 1.77 7.18
CA ALA A 133 -30.66 1.05 8.37
C ALA A 133 -32.10 1.42 8.74
N LEU A 134 -33.01 0.45 8.67
CA LEU A 134 -34.38 0.58 9.16
C LEU A 134 -34.43 0.22 10.64
N ALA A 135 -34.93 1.13 11.47
CA ALA A 135 -35.08 0.91 12.90
C ALA A 135 -36.47 1.32 13.41
N ALA A 136 -36.85 0.81 14.57
CA ALA A 136 -38.06 1.24 15.25
C ALA A 136 -38.01 2.75 15.57
N GLY A 137 -39.13 3.44 15.38
CA GLY A 137 -39.31 4.86 15.70
C GLY A 137 -40.23 5.11 16.89
N ALA A 138 -40.44 6.39 17.22
CA ALA A 138 -41.43 6.79 18.22
C ALA A 138 -42.87 6.54 17.72
N ASP A 139 -43.82 6.31 18.64
CA ASP A 139 -45.26 6.17 18.35
C ASP A 139 -45.59 5.16 17.23
N SER A 140 -44.94 3.99 17.24
CA SER A 140 -45.12 2.87 16.28
C SER A 140 -44.73 3.14 14.80
N GLY A 141 -44.13 4.28 14.48
CA GLY A 141 -43.50 4.52 13.17
C GLY A 141 -42.13 3.86 13.04
N LEU A 142 -41.57 3.85 11.84
CA LEU A 142 -40.19 3.39 11.56
C LEU A 142 -39.29 4.55 11.13
N ILE A 143 -37.99 4.42 11.32
CA ILE A 143 -36.99 5.41 10.90
C ILE A 143 -35.97 4.72 10.01
N VAL A 144 -35.63 5.34 8.88
CA VAL A 144 -34.54 4.89 8.00
C VAL A 144 -33.37 5.84 8.15
N VAL A 145 -32.21 5.31 8.53
CA VAL A 145 -30.99 6.06 8.80
C VAL A 145 -29.91 5.66 7.78
N PRO A 146 -29.48 6.58 6.90
CA PRO A 146 -28.39 6.30 5.97
C PRO A 146 -27.01 6.49 6.64
N VAL A 147 -26.11 5.54 6.42
CA VAL A 147 -24.68 5.59 6.80
C VAL A 147 -23.80 5.18 5.63
N MET A 148 -22.53 5.59 5.63
CA MET A 148 -21.58 5.26 4.58
C MET A 148 -21.12 3.81 4.71
N THR A 149 -20.99 3.08 3.60
CA THR A 149 -20.55 1.67 3.59
C THR A 149 -19.09 1.48 3.95
N ALA A 150 -18.23 2.44 3.60
CA ALA A 150 -16.77 2.34 3.77
C ALA A 150 -16.30 2.39 5.24
N ASP A 151 -17.04 3.07 6.11
CA ASP A 151 -16.61 3.31 7.50
C ASP A 151 -17.76 3.41 8.52
N LEU A 152 -19.00 3.12 8.09
CA LEU A 152 -20.22 3.26 8.89
C LEU A 152 -20.42 4.67 9.48
N SER A 153 -19.81 5.69 8.87
CA SER A 153 -19.99 7.08 9.27
C SER A 153 -21.33 7.67 8.81
N ALA A 154 -21.73 8.81 9.38
CA ALA A 154 -22.99 9.45 9.02
C ALA A 154 -23.02 9.88 7.55
N SER A 155 -24.08 9.49 6.83
CA SER A 155 -24.31 9.94 5.45
C SER A 155 -24.73 11.42 5.40
N ALA A 156 -24.45 12.07 4.26
CA ALA A 156 -24.96 13.42 3.96
C ALA A 156 -26.46 13.43 3.61
N VAL A 157 -27.03 12.26 3.30
CA VAL A 157 -28.47 12.09 3.04
C VAL A 157 -29.24 12.13 4.36
N SER A 158 -30.39 12.80 4.40
CA SER A 158 -31.19 12.88 5.62
C SER A 158 -31.91 11.57 5.93
N SER A 159 -32.08 11.26 7.22
CA SER A 159 -32.94 10.17 7.66
C SER A 159 -34.41 10.42 7.32
N ALA A 160 -35.17 9.33 7.17
CA ALA A 160 -36.59 9.34 6.86
C ALA A 160 -37.41 8.78 8.02
N THR A 161 -38.60 9.32 8.27
CA THR A 161 -39.59 8.70 9.16
C THR A 161 -40.72 8.12 8.32
N LEU A 162 -40.95 6.81 8.45
CA LEU A 162 -42.03 6.11 7.77
C LEU A 162 -43.30 6.20 8.60
N VAL A 163 -44.41 6.51 7.94
CA VAL A 163 -45.74 6.62 8.57
C VAL A 163 -46.43 5.26 8.73
N THR A 164 -45.87 4.22 8.11
CA THR A 164 -46.35 2.84 8.14
C THR A 164 -45.51 2.03 9.11
N SER A 165 -46.17 1.22 9.93
CA SER A 165 -45.55 0.26 10.85
C SER A 165 -45.45 -1.13 10.22
N GLY A 166 -44.62 -2.00 10.78
CA GLY A 166 -44.44 -3.38 10.29
C GLY A 166 -43.23 -3.46 9.37
N PHE A 167 -42.59 -4.63 9.35
CA PHE A 167 -41.42 -4.91 8.56
C PHE A 167 -41.40 -6.40 8.27
N GLU A 168 -41.39 -6.74 6.99
CA GLU A 168 -41.20 -8.11 6.51
C GLU A 168 -39.87 -8.20 5.77
N ASP A 169 -39.63 -7.27 4.84
CA ASP A 169 -38.38 -7.26 4.07
C ASP A 169 -38.01 -5.85 3.53
N MET A 170 -36.77 -5.66 3.12
CA MET A 170 -36.23 -4.39 2.60
C MET A 170 -35.17 -4.64 1.54
N GLU A 171 -35.38 -4.01 0.39
CA GLU A 171 -34.51 -4.15 -0.77
C GLU A 171 -34.17 -2.81 -1.42
N SER A 172 -33.09 -2.81 -2.21
CA SER A 172 -32.62 -1.60 -2.89
C SER A 172 -32.63 -1.72 -4.40
N MET A 173 -32.88 -0.59 -5.06
CA MET A 173 -32.79 -0.48 -6.51
C MET A 173 -32.27 0.89 -6.92
N SER A 174 -31.95 1.03 -8.20
CA SER A 174 -31.51 2.32 -8.74
C SER A 174 -32.51 3.45 -8.41
N GLY A 175 -32.08 4.36 -7.53
CA GLY A 175 -32.83 5.54 -7.11
C GLY A 175 -33.72 5.39 -5.89
N TYR A 176 -34.02 4.16 -5.43
CA TYR A 176 -34.92 3.92 -4.30
C TYR A 176 -34.47 2.79 -3.39
N VAL A 177 -34.76 2.93 -2.10
CA VAL A 177 -34.84 1.81 -1.16
C VAL A 177 -36.30 1.54 -0.86
N LEU A 178 -36.69 0.28 -0.88
CA LEU A 178 -38.05 -0.19 -0.68
C LEU A 178 -38.14 -0.90 0.66
N VAL A 179 -39.22 -0.65 1.40
CA VAL A 179 -39.52 -1.35 2.65
C VAL A 179 -40.89 -1.99 2.50
N ASN A 180 -40.94 -3.31 2.56
CA ASN A 180 -42.16 -4.08 2.68
C ASN A 180 -42.59 -4.11 4.15
N HIS A 181 -43.79 -3.62 4.42
CA HIS A 181 -44.34 -3.54 5.78
C HIS A 181 -45.23 -4.73 6.14
N GLY A 182 -45.42 -5.67 5.23
CA GLY A 182 -46.54 -6.62 5.27
C GLY A 182 -47.85 -5.96 4.85
N SER A 183 -48.91 -6.77 4.75
CA SER A 183 -50.18 -6.34 4.14
C SER A 183 -49.96 -5.81 2.71
N ASN A 184 -50.63 -4.71 2.34
CA ASN A 184 -50.52 -4.07 1.01
C ASN A 184 -49.75 -2.73 1.03
N ASN A 185 -48.76 -2.58 1.93
CA ASN A 185 -48.06 -1.31 2.11
C ASN A 185 -46.56 -1.44 1.82
N ILE A 186 -46.08 -0.61 0.89
CA ILE A 186 -44.66 -0.48 0.55
C ILE A 186 -44.24 0.97 0.72
N SER A 187 -43.21 1.22 1.53
CA SER A 187 -42.55 2.53 1.57
C SER A 187 -41.41 2.60 0.58
N ARG A 188 -41.20 3.80 0.04
CA ARG A 188 -40.17 4.12 -0.91
C ARG A 188 -39.35 5.27 -0.37
N ILE A 189 -38.05 5.10 -0.28
CA ILE A 189 -37.11 6.10 0.18
C ILE A 189 -36.26 6.51 -1.02
N ASP A 190 -36.32 7.78 -1.40
CA ASP A 190 -35.48 8.33 -2.47
C ASP A 190 -34.02 8.44 -2.00
N VAL A 191 -33.10 7.76 -2.68
CA VAL A 191 -31.71 7.62 -2.20
C VAL A 191 -30.90 8.91 -2.25
N ASN A 192 -31.33 9.90 -3.05
CA ASN A 192 -30.63 11.18 -3.17
C ASN A 192 -31.07 12.18 -2.11
N THR A 193 -32.31 12.07 -1.64
CA THR A 193 -32.94 13.07 -0.76
C THR A 193 -33.31 12.53 0.61
N GLY A 194 -33.41 11.21 0.79
CA GLY A 194 -33.95 10.58 1.99
C GLY A 194 -35.46 10.79 2.15
N ALA A 195 -36.15 11.29 1.13
CA ALA A 195 -37.59 11.52 1.20
C ALA A 195 -38.35 10.18 1.13
N ALA A 196 -39.19 9.92 2.12
CA ALA A 196 -40.07 8.74 2.13
C ALA A 196 -41.46 9.04 1.54
N ALA A 197 -41.98 8.11 0.75
CA ALA A 197 -43.35 8.09 0.26
C ALA A 197 -43.92 6.66 0.37
N VAL A 198 -45.21 6.54 0.67
CA VAL A 198 -45.89 5.23 0.70
C VAL A 198 -46.56 5.01 -0.66
N ALA A 199 -46.49 3.78 -1.17
CA ALA A 199 -47.23 3.37 -2.36
C ALA A 199 -48.74 3.63 -2.16
N PRO A 200 -49.46 4.08 -3.20
CA PRO A 200 -50.91 4.25 -3.08
C PRO A 200 -51.55 2.90 -2.80
N ASN A 201 -52.20 2.79 -1.64
CA ASN A 201 -52.90 1.59 -1.19
C ASN A 201 -54.03 1.24 -2.17
N ASP A 202 -54.01 0.03 -2.73
CA ASP A 202 -55.11 -0.56 -3.47
C ASP A 202 -55.72 -1.73 -2.69
N ALA A 203 -57.00 -1.98 -2.91
CA ALA A 203 -57.81 -2.87 -2.07
C ALA A 203 -57.59 -4.37 -2.37
N LEU A 204 -56.34 -4.82 -2.60
CA LEU A 204 -56.04 -6.21 -2.95
C LEU A 204 -56.17 -7.19 -1.77
N GLY A 205 -56.18 -6.72 -0.51
CA GLY A 205 -56.22 -7.61 0.65
C GLY A 205 -54.99 -8.52 0.76
N SER A 206 -53.93 -8.20 0.04
CA SER A 206 -52.64 -8.89 0.04
C SER A 206 -51.91 -8.77 1.37
N ASP A 207 -51.03 -9.75 1.63
CA ASP A 207 -50.12 -9.78 2.78
C ASP A 207 -48.73 -10.22 2.32
N PHE A 208 -47.93 -9.25 1.87
CA PHE A 208 -46.64 -9.51 1.26
C PHE A 208 -45.60 -9.96 2.31
N GLN A 209 -45.10 -11.19 2.19
CA GLN A 209 -44.12 -11.77 3.12
C GLN A 209 -42.67 -11.48 2.70
N ASP A 210 -42.42 -11.34 1.41
CA ASP A 210 -41.06 -11.20 0.88
C ASP A 210 -41.03 -10.27 -0.34
N LEU A 211 -39.87 -9.68 -0.62
CA LEU A 211 -39.65 -8.68 -1.65
C LEU A 211 -38.32 -8.96 -2.38
N GLU A 212 -38.38 -9.08 -3.71
CA GLU A 212 -37.17 -9.26 -4.53
C GLU A 212 -37.15 -8.28 -5.69
N ILE A 213 -35.93 -7.88 -6.09
CA ILE A 213 -35.73 -6.89 -7.14
C ILE A 213 -34.80 -7.46 -8.21
N TYR A 214 -35.33 -7.56 -9.42
CA TYR A 214 -34.52 -7.86 -10.61
C TYR A 214 -34.57 -6.69 -11.59
N GLY A 215 -33.44 -6.02 -11.81
CA GLY A 215 -33.34 -4.86 -12.71
C GLY A 215 -34.29 -3.72 -12.31
N ASN A 216 -35.41 -3.54 -13.04
CA ASN A 216 -36.46 -2.58 -12.69
C ASN A 216 -37.79 -3.25 -12.27
N GLY A 217 -37.80 -4.59 -12.18
CA GLY A 217 -38.93 -5.38 -11.69
C GLY A 217 -38.88 -5.47 -10.17
N ILE A 218 -40.04 -5.34 -9.54
CA ILE A 218 -40.21 -5.49 -8.10
C ILE A 218 -41.26 -6.57 -7.91
N PHE A 219 -40.91 -7.64 -7.21
CA PHE A 219 -41.72 -8.83 -7.05
C PHE A 219 -41.97 -9.10 -5.58
N LEU A 220 -43.17 -9.61 -5.28
CA LEU A 220 -43.65 -9.78 -3.91
C LEU A 220 -44.30 -11.16 -3.79
N ALA A 221 -43.90 -11.91 -2.77
CA ALA A 221 -44.57 -13.13 -2.36
C ALA A 221 -45.77 -12.76 -1.47
N ASP A 222 -46.99 -13.17 -1.86
CA ASP A 222 -48.21 -12.89 -1.11
C ASP A 222 -48.65 -14.14 -0.32
N ALA A 223 -48.85 -13.99 0.98
CA ALA A 223 -49.38 -15.06 1.85
C ALA A 223 -50.80 -15.51 1.45
N ASN A 224 -51.48 -14.79 0.54
CA ASN A 224 -52.73 -15.23 -0.07
C ASN A 224 -52.56 -16.12 -1.32
N GLY A 225 -51.34 -16.59 -1.61
CA GLY A 225 -51.07 -17.54 -2.69
C GLY A 225 -50.88 -16.87 -4.06
N ALA A 226 -50.04 -15.85 -4.13
CA ALA A 226 -49.77 -15.15 -5.38
C ALA A 226 -48.35 -14.59 -5.47
N LEU A 227 -47.87 -14.44 -6.72
CA LEU A 227 -46.71 -13.62 -7.05
C LEU A 227 -47.20 -12.29 -7.63
N VAL A 228 -46.88 -11.19 -6.97
CA VAL A 228 -47.34 -9.85 -7.36
C VAL A 228 -46.17 -8.99 -7.82
N ARG A 229 -46.32 -8.31 -8.95
CA ARG A 229 -45.37 -7.32 -9.42
C ARG A 229 -45.83 -5.91 -9.03
N TYR A 230 -44.92 -5.14 -8.44
CA TYR A 230 -45.14 -3.72 -8.13
C TYR A 230 -44.49 -2.80 -9.18
N GLN A 231 -45.26 -1.84 -9.68
CA GLN A 231 -44.84 -0.86 -10.68
C GLN A 231 -44.79 0.55 -10.10
N ILE A 232 -43.56 1.02 -9.88
CA ILE A 232 -43.24 2.37 -9.38
C ILE A 232 -43.89 3.52 -10.17
N SER A 233 -44.06 3.34 -11.49
CA SER A 233 -44.64 4.34 -12.40
C SER A 233 -46.05 3.98 -12.88
N GLY A 234 -46.66 2.93 -12.33
CA GLY A 234 -48.00 2.45 -12.70
C GLY A 234 -49.07 3.42 -12.18
N GLY A 235 -49.99 3.86 -13.04
CA GLY A 235 -50.99 4.89 -12.74
C GLY A 235 -51.89 4.60 -11.52
N VAL A 236 -53.14 4.18 -11.74
CA VAL A 236 -54.17 4.06 -10.67
C VAL A 236 -54.14 2.69 -9.98
N ASN A 237 -53.44 1.71 -10.55
CA ASN A 237 -53.22 0.39 -9.95
C ASN A 237 -51.74 0.00 -10.19
N PRO A 238 -50.88 0.10 -9.16
CA PRO A 238 -49.46 -0.20 -9.30
C PRO A 238 -49.14 -1.69 -9.08
N PHE A 239 -50.09 -2.52 -8.67
CA PHE A 239 -49.88 -3.94 -8.42
C PHE A 239 -50.48 -4.81 -9.52
N GLN A 240 -49.73 -5.82 -9.95
CA GLN A 240 -50.13 -6.75 -11.01
C GLN A 240 -49.86 -8.19 -10.58
N TYR A 241 -50.91 -9.01 -10.49
CA TYR A 241 -50.75 -10.46 -10.34
C TYR A 241 -50.00 -11.04 -11.55
N ILE A 242 -48.92 -11.77 -11.27
CA ILE A 242 -48.12 -12.50 -12.24
C ILE A 242 -48.50 -13.99 -12.18
N LEU A 243 -48.52 -14.54 -10.97
CA LEU A 243 -49.05 -15.86 -10.65
C LEU A 243 -50.11 -15.74 -9.55
N ASP A 244 -51.05 -16.67 -9.55
CA ASP A 244 -52.21 -16.73 -8.65
C ASP A 244 -52.57 -18.19 -8.32
N ASP A 245 -53.69 -18.39 -7.64
CA ASP A 245 -54.18 -19.71 -7.23
C ASP A 245 -54.46 -20.68 -8.40
N GLU A 246 -54.52 -20.20 -9.65
CA GLU A 246 -54.67 -21.05 -10.84
C GLU A 246 -53.50 -22.03 -11.01
N VAL A 247 -52.31 -21.68 -10.51
CA VAL A 247 -51.11 -22.54 -10.55
C VAL A 247 -50.91 -23.35 -9.26
N GLY A 248 -51.87 -23.31 -8.33
CA GLY A 248 -51.85 -24.09 -7.10
C GLY A 248 -51.12 -23.44 -5.92
N LEU A 249 -50.80 -22.15 -6.02
CA LEU A 249 -50.25 -21.36 -4.91
C LEU A 249 -51.32 -21.12 -3.83
N LEU A 250 -50.92 -21.17 -2.57
CA LEU A 250 -51.80 -21.09 -1.40
C LEU A 250 -51.30 -20.08 -0.36
N GLU A 251 -50.02 -20.15 0.01
CA GLU A 251 -49.43 -19.28 1.05
C GLU A 251 -47.92 -19.09 0.76
N CYS A 252 -47.57 -18.08 -0.03
CA CYS A 252 -46.19 -17.83 -0.43
C CYS A 252 -45.41 -17.09 0.67
N THR A 253 -44.24 -17.59 1.05
CA THR A 253 -43.47 -17.07 2.20
C THR A 253 -42.14 -16.45 1.83
N ALA A 254 -41.45 -16.97 0.81
CA ALA A 254 -40.15 -16.49 0.38
C ALA A 254 -40.00 -16.62 -1.15
N LEU A 255 -39.18 -15.77 -1.75
CA LEU A 255 -38.94 -15.75 -3.19
C LEU A 255 -37.48 -15.42 -3.52
N ALA A 256 -36.99 -15.93 -4.65
CA ALA A 256 -35.69 -15.55 -5.20
C ALA A 256 -35.76 -15.55 -6.72
N ILE A 257 -34.93 -14.71 -7.34
CA ILE A 257 -34.76 -14.64 -8.79
C ILE A 257 -33.28 -14.89 -9.06
N ASP A 258 -32.99 -15.69 -10.07
CA ASP A 258 -31.61 -15.97 -10.44
C ASP A 258 -30.90 -14.74 -11.01
N ASP A 259 -29.58 -14.68 -10.87
CA ASP A 259 -28.80 -13.54 -11.36
C ASP A 259 -28.88 -13.36 -12.88
N ALA A 260 -29.05 -14.46 -13.63
CA ALA A 260 -29.22 -14.42 -15.09
C ALA A 260 -30.64 -13.98 -15.52
N GLY A 261 -31.62 -14.01 -14.62
CA GLY A 261 -33.00 -13.64 -14.87
C GLY A 261 -33.72 -14.62 -15.80
N GLU A 262 -33.40 -15.90 -15.68
CA GLU A 262 -33.88 -17.06 -16.43
C GLU A 262 -34.91 -17.90 -15.65
N TRP A 263 -34.86 -17.88 -14.31
CA TRP A 263 -35.79 -18.60 -13.44
C TRP A 263 -36.09 -17.85 -12.13
N LEU A 264 -37.22 -18.19 -11.53
CA LEU A 264 -37.64 -17.66 -10.22
C LEU A 264 -38.09 -18.82 -9.33
N ALA A 265 -37.68 -18.79 -8.08
CA ALA A 265 -38.11 -19.70 -7.03
C ALA A 265 -39.15 -19.03 -6.13
N LEU A 266 -40.19 -19.78 -5.76
CA LEU A 266 -41.25 -19.33 -4.86
C LEU A 266 -41.59 -20.43 -3.86
N ALA A 267 -41.31 -20.17 -2.58
CA ALA A 267 -41.64 -21.08 -1.49
C ALA A 267 -43.12 -20.89 -1.09
N ASP A 268 -43.84 -21.99 -0.98
CA ASP A 268 -45.25 -22.00 -0.60
C ASP A 268 -45.48 -22.94 0.58
N LEU A 269 -45.80 -22.35 1.74
CA LEU A 269 -46.07 -23.08 2.98
C LEU A 269 -47.37 -23.88 2.89
N GLY A 270 -48.40 -23.28 2.28
CA GLY A 270 -49.73 -23.89 2.18
C GLY A 270 -49.75 -25.10 1.25
N ALA A 271 -48.94 -25.08 0.19
CA ALA A 271 -48.72 -26.18 -0.72
C ALA A 271 -47.59 -27.14 -0.29
N GLU A 272 -46.87 -26.84 0.79
CA GLU A 272 -45.71 -27.57 1.28
C GLU A 272 -44.67 -27.81 0.16
N SER A 273 -44.44 -26.81 -0.69
CA SER A 273 -43.65 -26.96 -1.93
C SER A 273 -42.79 -25.74 -2.25
N LEU A 274 -41.62 -25.96 -2.84
CA LEU A 274 -40.83 -24.94 -3.53
C LEU A 274 -41.08 -25.08 -5.03
N PHE A 275 -41.61 -24.02 -5.66
CA PHE A 275 -41.85 -23.98 -7.09
C PHE A 275 -40.75 -23.20 -7.80
N LEU A 276 -40.20 -23.78 -8.87
CA LEU A 276 -39.32 -23.07 -9.79
C LEU A 276 -40.09 -22.80 -11.08
N PHE A 277 -40.07 -21.57 -11.55
CA PHE A 277 -40.71 -21.16 -12.79
C PHE A 277 -39.70 -20.55 -13.76
N THR A 278 -39.96 -20.67 -15.05
CA THR A 278 -39.21 -19.90 -16.07
C THR A 278 -39.55 -18.42 -15.93
N PHE A 279 -38.53 -17.59 -15.87
CA PHE A 279 -38.64 -16.15 -15.78
C PHE A 279 -38.02 -15.50 -17.04
N ASP A 280 -38.72 -14.53 -17.61
CA ASP A 280 -38.17 -13.69 -18.67
C ASP A 280 -37.90 -12.31 -18.08
N SER A 281 -36.63 -12.03 -17.78
CA SER A 281 -36.16 -10.76 -17.25
C SER A 281 -36.39 -9.55 -18.17
N THR A 282 -36.58 -9.77 -19.47
CA THR A 282 -36.84 -8.69 -20.44
C THR A 282 -38.30 -8.24 -20.41
N SER A 283 -39.25 -9.18 -20.35
CA SER A 283 -40.68 -8.87 -20.26
C SER A 283 -41.22 -8.85 -18.82
N TYR A 284 -40.45 -9.32 -17.84
CA TYR A 284 -40.86 -9.54 -16.46
C TYR A 284 -42.11 -10.41 -16.37
N THR A 285 -42.10 -11.52 -17.11
CA THR A 285 -43.19 -12.50 -17.17
C THR A 285 -42.72 -13.85 -16.68
N VAL A 286 -43.64 -14.62 -16.10
CA VAL A 286 -43.37 -15.96 -15.59
C VAL A 286 -44.24 -16.97 -16.34
N GLU A 287 -43.68 -18.10 -16.75
CA GLU A 287 -44.47 -19.20 -17.32
C GLU A 287 -45.29 -19.89 -16.23
N LYS A 288 -46.57 -20.18 -16.50
CA LYS A 288 -47.49 -20.75 -15.49
C LYS A 288 -47.18 -22.20 -15.13
N GLU A 289 -46.52 -22.94 -16.02
CA GLU A 289 -46.09 -24.31 -15.75
C GLU A 289 -44.73 -24.26 -15.06
N PRO A 290 -44.58 -24.85 -13.85
CA PRO A 290 -43.31 -24.84 -13.16
C PRO A 290 -42.27 -25.72 -13.87
N LEU A 291 -41.02 -25.26 -13.88
CA LEU A 291 -39.84 -26.04 -14.28
C LEU A 291 -39.62 -27.23 -13.35
N ALA A 292 -39.78 -27.00 -12.06
CA ALA A 292 -39.68 -28.02 -11.01
C ALA A 292 -40.58 -27.68 -9.83
N THR A 293 -40.96 -28.73 -9.09
CA THR A 293 -41.67 -28.62 -7.82
C THR A 293 -40.99 -29.55 -6.84
N ILE A 294 -40.53 -29.00 -5.73
CA ILE A 294 -39.76 -29.71 -4.71
C ILE A 294 -40.62 -29.82 -3.46
N ASP A 295 -40.77 -31.03 -2.94
CA ASP A 295 -41.56 -31.34 -1.75
C ASP A 295 -40.86 -30.83 -0.49
N LEU A 296 -41.53 -29.95 0.26
CA LEU A 296 -41.06 -29.36 1.52
C LEU A 296 -41.80 -29.91 2.74
N SER A 297 -42.64 -30.94 2.59
CA SER A 297 -43.46 -31.48 3.69
C SER A 297 -42.65 -31.96 4.91
N ALA A 298 -41.37 -32.28 4.71
CA ALA A 298 -40.44 -32.66 5.78
C ALA A 298 -39.66 -31.49 6.42
N VAL A 299 -39.65 -30.33 5.76
CA VAL A 299 -38.86 -29.13 6.13
C VAL A 299 -39.72 -28.11 6.87
N GLY A 300 -40.94 -27.86 6.38
CA GLY A 300 -41.81 -26.79 6.88
C GLY A 300 -41.62 -25.46 6.15
N GLU A 301 -41.82 -24.37 6.86
CA GLU A 301 -41.77 -23.00 6.30
C GLU A 301 -40.34 -22.59 5.97
N LEU A 302 -40.13 -22.12 4.74
CA LEU A 302 -38.91 -21.42 4.35
C LEU A 302 -39.08 -19.92 4.66
N THR A 303 -38.14 -19.37 5.42
CA THR A 303 -38.14 -17.99 5.91
C THR A 303 -37.29 -17.05 5.06
N GLY A 304 -36.49 -17.58 4.15
CA GLY A 304 -35.68 -16.80 3.22
C GLY A 304 -35.10 -17.67 2.13
N LEU A 305 -34.95 -17.09 0.94
CA LEU A 305 -34.29 -17.68 -0.21
C LEU A 305 -33.18 -16.75 -0.70
N SER A 306 -32.07 -17.30 -1.18
CA SER A 306 -31.01 -16.51 -1.81
C SER A 306 -30.33 -17.33 -2.90
N ASP A 307 -30.23 -16.75 -4.10
CA ASP A 307 -29.51 -17.34 -5.22
C ASP A 307 -28.00 -17.17 -5.02
N ALA A 308 -27.24 -18.20 -5.38
CA ALA A 308 -25.77 -18.21 -5.40
C ALA A 308 -25.26 -18.83 -6.70
N GLY A 309 -25.91 -18.47 -7.81
CA GLY A 309 -25.63 -18.94 -9.16
C GLY A 309 -26.05 -20.38 -9.38
N ASP A 310 -25.14 -21.32 -9.15
CA ASP A 310 -25.35 -22.76 -9.38
C ASP A 310 -26.21 -23.42 -8.26
N TYR A 311 -26.46 -22.68 -7.18
CA TYR A 311 -27.10 -23.15 -5.97
C TYR A 311 -28.15 -22.14 -5.51
N LEU A 312 -29.31 -22.64 -5.06
CA LEU A 312 -30.27 -21.85 -4.30
C LEU A 312 -30.19 -22.26 -2.85
N LEU A 313 -29.96 -21.30 -1.95
CA LEU A 313 -29.94 -21.55 -0.52
C LEU A 313 -31.24 -21.06 0.12
N ALA A 314 -31.69 -21.78 1.15
CA ALA A 314 -32.86 -21.41 1.92
C ALA A 314 -32.62 -21.53 3.42
N THR A 315 -33.31 -20.69 4.18
CA THR A 315 -33.44 -20.85 5.64
C THR A 315 -34.83 -21.33 5.98
N SER A 316 -34.96 -22.19 7.00
CA SER A 316 -36.26 -22.67 7.48
C SER A 316 -36.61 -22.13 8.86
N SER A 317 -37.90 -22.13 9.20
CA SER A 317 -38.38 -21.77 10.55
C SER A 317 -37.96 -22.77 11.63
N ALA A 318 -37.50 -23.95 11.24
CA ALA A 318 -36.87 -24.93 12.13
C ALA A 318 -35.39 -24.58 12.43
N GLY A 319 -34.84 -23.57 11.75
CA GLY A 319 -33.45 -23.15 11.89
C GLY A 319 -32.50 -23.98 11.03
N GLU A 320 -32.93 -24.50 9.89
CA GLU A 320 -32.06 -25.26 8.99
C GLU A 320 -31.60 -24.37 7.82
N VAL A 321 -30.40 -24.63 7.30
CA VAL A 321 -29.94 -24.06 6.02
C VAL A 321 -29.92 -25.18 4.98
N LEU A 322 -30.64 -24.97 3.89
CA LEU A 322 -30.90 -25.96 2.86
C LEU A 322 -30.25 -25.52 1.57
N VAL A 323 -29.70 -26.47 0.83
CA VAL A 323 -29.09 -26.23 -0.48
C VAL A 323 -29.85 -26.98 -1.55
N PHE A 324 -30.33 -26.25 -2.55
CA PHE A 324 -31.02 -26.79 -3.71
C PHE A 324 -30.12 -26.67 -4.94
N THR A 325 -29.98 -27.75 -5.69
CA THR A 325 -29.24 -27.78 -6.96
C THR A 325 -29.62 -29.01 -7.77
N GLU A 326 -29.55 -28.93 -9.09
CA GLU A 326 -29.57 -30.14 -9.95
C GLU A 326 -28.18 -30.77 -10.13
N LEU A 327 -27.13 -30.03 -9.77
CA LEU A 327 -25.76 -30.50 -9.89
C LEU A 327 -25.52 -31.67 -8.91
N PRO A 328 -24.55 -32.57 -9.22
CA PRO A 328 -24.02 -33.50 -8.23
C PRO A 328 -23.59 -32.75 -6.97
N TRP A 329 -24.14 -33.11 -5.81
CA TRP A 329 -23.67 -32.58 -4.53
C TRP A 329 -22.38 -33.31 -4.19
N VAL A 330 -21.30 -32.57 -3.97
CA VAL A 330 -19.98 -33.13 -3.73
C VAL A 330 -19.56 -32.79 -2.30
N GLU A 331 -19.18 -33.80 -1.53
CA GLU A 331 -18.70 -33.63 -0.16
C GLU A 331 -17.29 -34.17 -0.01
N ILE A 332 -16.42 -33.40 0.63
CA ILE A 332 -15.05 -33.79 0.95
C ILE A 332 -15.00 -34.31 2.38
N VAL A 333 -14.62 -35.57 2.53
CA VAL A 333 -14.53 -36.30 3.80
C VAL A 333 -13.07 -36.42 4.22
N ASN A 334 -12.81 -36.23 5.52
CA ASN A 334 -11.45 -36.19 6.09
C ASN A 334 -10.55 -35.15 5.42
N ARG A 335 -11.01 -33.89 5.40
CA ARG A 335 -10.26 -32.77 4.83
C ARG A 335 -8.81 -32.73 5.35
N PRO A 336 -7.81 -32.49 4.47
CA PRO A 336 -6.44 -32.26 4.91
C PRO A 336 -6.37 -31.04 5.82
N THR A 337 -5.66 -31.17 6.95
CA THR A 337 -5.44 -30.06 7.91
C THR A 337 -3.95 -29.84 8.23
N ALA A 338 -3.08 -30.64 7.63
CA ALA A 338 -1.63 -30.51 7.80
C ALA A 338 -1.06 -29.68 6.66
N ALA A 339 0.00 -28.92 6.94
CA ALA A 339 0.81 -28.35 5.88
C ALA A 339 1.68 -29.43 5.23
N TYR A 340 1.84 -29.35 3.92
CA TYR A 340 2.61 -30.29 3.10
C TYR A 340 3.83 -29.61 2.51
N THR A 341 4.89 -30.39 2.35
CA THR A 341 6.07 -30.00 1.58
C THR A 341 5.98 -30.53 0.16
N THR A 342 6.68 -29.89 -0.77
CA THR A 342 6.78 -30.34 -2.15
C THR A 342 7.25 -31.80 -2.22
N GLY A 343 6.53 -32.62 -3.00
CA GLY A 343 6.77 -34.06 -3.14
C GLY A 343 6.04 -34.95 -2.13
N GLU A 344 5.36 -34.39 -1.12
CA GLU A 344 4.48 -35.16 -0.23
C GLU A 344 3.14 -35.50 -0.89
N GLN A 345 2.53 -36.60 -0.44
CA GLN A 345 1.22 -37.04 -0.91
C GLN A 345 0.11 -36.46 -0.05
N VAL A 346 -0.89 -35.89 -0.70
CA VAL A 346 -2.15 -35.47 -0.11
C VAL A 346 -3.18 -36.56 -0.39
N SER A 347 -3.93 -36.96 0.63
CA SER A 347 -5.00 -37.96 0.48
C SER A 347 -6.23 -37.59 1.31
N PHE A 348 -7.40 -37.67 0.71
CA PHE A 348 -8.69 -37.50 1.37
C PHE A 348 -9.76 -38.30 0.63
N GLN A 349 -11.01 -38.24 1.11
CA GLN A 349 -12.13 -38.93 0.50
C GLN A 349 -13.14 -37.94 -0.07
N VAL A 350 -13.81 -38.33 -1.15
CA VAL A 350 -14.93 -37.57 -1.73
C VAL A 350 -16.15 -38.47 -1.86
N THR A 351 -17.32 -37.92 -1.57
CA THR A 351 -18.63 -38.52 -1.85
C THR A 351 -19.42 -37.62 -2.78
N SER A 352 -20.32 -38.21 -3.58
CA SER A 352 -21.37 -37.45 -4.25
C SER A 352 -22.66 -38.24 -4.26
N ASP A 353 -23.78 -37.54 -4.21
CA ASP A 353 -25.13 -38.11 -4.23
C ASP A 353 -25.54 -38.68 -5.60
N LEU A 354 -24.82 -38.32 -6.66
CA LEU A 354 -24.99 -38.84 -8.01
C LEU A 354 -23.73 -39.60 -8.44
N ALA A 355 -23.90 -40.71 -9.15
CA ALA A 355 -22.77 -41.44 -9.71
C ALA A 355 -22.16 -40.66 -10.89
N GLY A 356 -20.84 -40.67 -11.04
CA GLY A 356 -20.15 -39.88 -12.05
C GLY A 356 -18.65 -40.15 -12.14
N GLU A 357 -18.00 -39.41 -13.03
CA GLU A 357 -16.53 -39.33 -13.10
C GLU A 357 -16.07 -38.12 -12.28
N TRP A 358 -15.07 -38.28 -11.41
CA TRP A 358 -14.47 -37.17 -10.66
C TRP A 358 -13.08 -36.82 -11.16
N SER A 359 -12.70 -35.55 -10.99
CA SER A 359 -11.39 -35.02 -11.33
C SER A 359 -10.98 -33.99 -10.26
N ALA A 360 -9.77 -34.14 -9.71
CA ALA A 360 -9.16 -33.18 -8.79
C ALA A 360 -8.33 -32.18 -9.61
N ARG A 361 -8.53 -30.87 -9.40
CA ARG A 361 -7.94 -29.81 -10.21
C ARG A 361 -7.40 -28.67 -9.37
N LEU A 362 -6.22 -28.16 -9.71
CA LEU A 362 -5.57 -27.07 -8.98
C LEU A 362 -6.10 -25.69 -9.42
N GLY A 363 -6.39 -24.82 -8.46
CA GLY A 363 -6.68 -23.39 -8.62
C GLY A 363 -8.06 -23.05 -9.19
N SER A 364 -8.65 -23.87 -10.06
CA SER A 364 -10.00 -23.67 -10.59
C SER A 364 -10.65 -24.96 -11.06
N VAL A 365 -11.97 -24.94 -11.27
CA VAL A 365 -12.73 -26.04 -11.89
C VAL A 365 -12.23 -26.45 -13.28
N SER A 366 -11.51 -25.56 -13.98
CA SER A 366 -10.89 -25.82 -15.29
C SER A 366 -9.36 -25.91 -15.23
N GLY A 367 -8.79 -25.94 -14.02
CA GLY A 367 -7.36 -25.95 -13.79
C GLY A 367 -6.70 -27.28 -14.11
N ASP A 368 -5.41 -27.36 -13.77
CA ASP A 368 -4.59 -28.53 -14.04
C ASP A 368 -5.08 -29.75 -13.27
N GLU A 369 -5.31 -30.85 -13.98
CA GLU A 369 -5.80 -32.11 -13.41
C GLU A 369 -4.68 -32.84 -12.65
N LEU A 370 -4.92 -33.07 -11.36
CA LEU A 370 -4.01 -33.72 -10.42
C LEU A 370 -4.28 -35.22 -10.32
N ASP A 371 -5.56 -35.60 -10.30
CA ASP A 371 -6.03 -36.98 -10.18
C ASP A 371 -7.44 -37.12 -10.75
N PHE A 372 -7.88 -38.34 -11.08
CA PHE A 372 -9.22 -38.60 -11.59
C PHE A 372 -9.69 -40.03 -11.30
N GLY A 373 -11.00 -40.23 -11.29
CA GLY A 373 -11.58 -41.55 -11.06
C GLY A 373 -13.08 -41.63 -11.34
N GLU A 374 -13.68 -42.75 -10.95
CA GLU A 374 -15.12 -42.97 -10.99
C GLU A 374 -15.65 -43.05 -9.56
N LEU A 375 -16.90 -42.63 -9.35
CA LEU A 375 -17.61 -42.76 -8.08
C LEU A 375 -19.03 -43.28 -8.27
N SER A 376 -19.48 -44.13 -7.34
CA SER A 376 -20.90 -44.48 -7.22
C SER A 376 -21.60 -43.45 -6.35
N ALA A 377 -22.89 -43.23 -6.60
CA ALA A 377 -23.74 -42.43 -5.73
C ALA A 377 -23.63 -42.90 -4.26
N ASP A 378 -23.45 -41.94 -3.35
CA ASP A 378 -23.33 -42.11 -1.90
C ASP A 378 -22.17 -43.00 -1.43
N GLU A 379 -21.20 -43.33 -2.29
CA GLU A 379 -20.01 -44.10 -1.93
C GLU A 379 -18.75 -43.22 -1.95
N ALA A 380 -17.92 -43.35 -0.92
CA ALA A 380 -16.67 -42.58 -0.82
C ALA A 380 -15.60 -43.13 -1.76
N ALA A 381 -14.99 -42.25 -2.56
CA ALA A 381 -13.80 -42.51 -3.35
C ALA A 381 -12.57 -41.88 -2.69
N GLU A 382 -11.40 -42.53 -2.79
CA GLU A 382 -10.12 -41.98 -2.32
C GLU A 382 -9.50 -41.14 -3.43
N VAL A 383 -9.11 -39.90 -3.09
CA VAL A 383 -8.39 -38.97 -3.96
C VAL A 383 -6.95 -38.90 -3.47
N THR A 384 -5.96 -39.03 -4.35
CA THR A 384 -4.55 -38.95 -3.94
C THR A 384 -3.66 -38.35 -5.02
N PHE A 385 -2.97 -37.27 -4.68
CA PHE A 385 -2.01 -36.61 -5.56
C PHE A 385 -0.76 -36.19 -4.79
N THR A 386 0.26 -35.72 -5.51
CA THR A 386 1.53 -35.25 -4.94
C THR A 386 1.65 -33.74 -5.13
N VAL A 387 2.08 -33.01 -4.09
CA VAL A 387 2.34 -31.57 -4.18
C VAL A 387 3.49 -31.33 -5.16
N GLY A 388 3.23 -30.51 -6.19
CA GLY A 388 4.19 -30.21 -7.25
C GLY A 388 5.28 -29.21 -6.84
N ASP A 389 6.36 -29.16 -7.61
CA ASP A 389 7.43 -28.14 -7.46
C ASP A 389 6.97 -26.73 -7.88
N ASP A 390 5.87 -26.66 -8.62
CA ASP A 390 5.26 -25.46 -9.21
C ASP A 390 4.12 -24.88 -8.37
N TRP A 391 3.78 -25.53 -7.25
CA TRP A 391 2.79 -25.01 -6.31
C TRP A 391 3.37 -23.81 -5.57
N GLU A 392 2.58 -22.76 -5.47
CA GLU A 392 2.94 -21.60 -4.66
C GLU A 392 2.81 -21.94 -3.16
N GLU A 393 3.58 -21.24 -2.34
CA GLU A 393 3.55 -21.41 -0.88
C GLU A 393 2.26 -20.82 -0.28
N GLY A 394 1.80 -21.38 0.84
CA GLY A 394 0.52 -21.03 1.44
C GLY A 394 -0.63 -21.93 0.97
N ASP A 395 -1.86 -21.44 1.12
CA ASP A 395 -3.06 -22.22 0.82
C ASP A 395 -3.33 -22.30 -0.69
N GLN A 396 -3.32 -23.52 -1.21
CA GLN A 396 -3.59 -23.82 -2.61
C GLN A 396 -4.94 -24.51 -2.75
N ARG A 397 -5.86 -23.89 -3.48
CA ARG A 397 -7.23 -24.40 -3.64
C ARG A 397 -7.28 -25.56 -4.64
N VAL A 398 -7.81 -26.70 -4.22
CA VAL A 398 -8.03 -27.87 -5.08
C VAL A 398 -9.53 -28.12 -5.24
N PHE A 399 -10.02 -28.03 -6.47
CA PHE A 399 -11.40 -28.31 -6.84
C PHE A 399 -11.57 -29.79 -7.15
N ILE A 400 -12.56 -30.42 -6.54
CA ILE A 400 -13.09 -31.72 -6.92
C ILE A 400 -14.33 -31.50 -7.76
N VAL A 401 -14.24 -31.92 -9.02
CA VAL A 401 -15.29 -31.77 -10.02
C VAL A 401 -15.89 -33.15 -10.31
N VAL A 402 -17.21 -33.27 -10.24
CA VAL A 402 -17.94 -34.52 -10.53
C VAL A 402 -18.85 -34.31 -11.73
N ASP A 403 -18.58 -35.00 -12.83
CA ASP A 403 -19.44 -35.04 -14.02
C ASP A 403 -20.40 -36.24 -13.93
N SER A 404 -21.69 -35.94 -13.82
CA SER A 404 -22.77 -36.91 -13.95
C SER A 404 -23.57 -36.65 -15.22
N ALA A 405 -23.24 -37.39 -16.28
CA ALA A 405 -23.96 -37.36 -17.56
C ALA A 405 -24.05 -35.96 -18.22
N GLY A 406 -23.02 -35.13 -18.04
CA GLY A 406 -22.90 -33.78 -18.61
C GLY A 406 -23.34 -32.65 -17.66
N VAL A 407 -23.76 -32.98 -16.44
CA VAL A 407 -24.03 -32.02 -15.36
C VAL A 407 -22.89 -32.10 -14.36
N VAL A 408 -22.29 -30.96 -14.03
CA VAL A 408 -21.00 -30.91 -13.32
C VAL A 408 -21.17 -30.27 -11.96
N GLY A 409 -20.98 -31.06 -10.90
CA GLY A 409 -20.96 -30.61 -9.51
C GLY A 409 -19.54 -30.33 -9.03
N ARG A 410 -19.40 -29.52 -7.98
CA ARG A 410 -18.08 -29.15 -7.44
C ARG A 410 -18.06 -29.00 -5.92
N ALA A 411 -16.90 -29.26 -5.35
CA ALA A 411 -16.48 -28.83 -4.03
C ALA A 411 -14.98 -28.54 -4.05
N ALA A 412 -14.49 -27.69 -3.16
CA ALA A 412 -13.08 -27.35 -3.06
C ALA A 412 -12.53 -27.64 -1.67
N VAL A 413 -11.22 -27.86 -1.61
CA VAL A 413 -10.47 -27.94 -0.37
C VAL A 413 -9.15 -27.21 -0.51
N ASP A 414 -8.79 -26.48 0.53
CA ASP A 414 -7.52 -25.77 0.58
C ASP A 414 -6.42 -26.73 1.11
N VAL A 415 -5.31 -26.77 0.40
CA VAL A 415 -4.12 -27.56 0.72
C VAL A 415 -2.99 -26.59 1.03
N THR A 416 -2.59 -26.51 2.29
CA THR A 416 -1.50 -25.64 2.72
C THR A 416 -0.15 -26.23 2.31
N VAL A 417 0.61 -25.49 1.49
CA VAL A 417 2.01 -25.78 1.16
C VAL A 417 2.91 -24.95 2.06
N ASN A 418 3.87 -25.58 2.73
CA ASN A 418 4.84 -24.91 3.60
C ASN A 418 6.22 -25.53 3.40
N ASN A 419 7.02 -24.93 2.53
CA ASN A 419 8.36 -25.39 2.24
C ASN A 419 9.36 -24.66 3.16
N PRO A 420 10.39 -25.35 3.68
CA PRO A 420 11.43 -24.64 4.41
C PRO A 420 12.06 -23.56 3.53
N PRO A 421 12.32 -22.35 4.07
CA PRO A 421 13.02 -21.29 3.37
C PRO A 421 14.31 -21.77 2.71
N ALA A 422 14.67 -21.18 1.57
CA ALA A 422 15.99 -21.41 0.97
C ALA A 422 17.11 -20.75 1.80
N ALA A 423 18.35 -21.20 1.58
CA ALA A 423 19.51 -20.57 2.22
C ALA A 423 19.62 -19.10 1.77
N PRO A 424 19.73 -18.13 2.71
CA PRO A 424 19.86 -16.71 2.37
C PRO A 424 21.10 -16.43 1.51
N ASP A 425 20.97 -15.57 0.50
CA ASP A 425 22.12 -15.06 -0.25
C ASP A 425 22.77 -13.90 0.51
N VAL A 426 23.94 -14.16 1.09
CA VAL A 426 24.68 -13.14 1.84
C VAL A 426 25.60 -12.41 0.87
N ALA A 427 25.20 -11.18 0.53
CA ALA A 427 25.89 -10.32 -0.43
C ALA A 427 27.29 -9.92 0.03
N GLU A 428 27.43 -9.52 1.30
CA GLU A 428 28.72 -9.12 1.87
C GLU A 428 28.77 -9.37 3.39
N VAL A 429 29.93 -9.83 3.87
CA VAL A 429 30.27 -9.80 5.30
C VAL A 429 31.49 -8.92 5.49
N GLY A 430 31.22 -7.75 6.03
CA GLY A 430 32.14 -6.65 6.26
C GLY A 430 32.69 -6.58 7.66
N PHE A 431 33.77 -5.82 7.85
CA PHE A 431 34.37 -5.58 9.16
C PHE A 431 34.41 -4.10 9.52
N GLY A 432 34.40 -3.82 10.82
CA GLY A 432 34.60 -2.49 11.41
C GLY A 432 35.30 -2.54 12.77
N ASP A 433 35.42 -1.39 13.42
CA ASP A 433 36.01 -1.28 14.76
C ASP A 433 35.11 -1.94 15.80
N GLY A 434 35.52 -3.13 16.26
CA GLY A 434 34.77 -3.92 17.23
C GLY A 434 33.41 -4.42 16.73
N LYS A 435 33.22 -4.51 15.42
CA LYS A 435 31.95 -4.95 14.81
C LYS A 435 32.11 -5.65 13.46
N ILE A 436 31.06 -6.37 13.08
CA ILE A 436 30.85 -7.02 11.77
C ILE A 436 29.57 -6.46 11.18
N ILE A 437 29.54 -6.24 9.87
CA ILE A 437 28.36 -5.81 9.13
C ILE A 437 28.00 -6.93 8.16
N VAL A 438 26.78 -7.46 8.25
CA VAL A 438 26.29 -8.51 7.36
C VAL A 438 25.22 -7.91 6.46
N SER A 439 25.42 -8.00 5.15
CA SER A 439 24.47 -7.57 4.13
C SER A 439 23.87 -8.80 3.45
N ILE A 440 22.55 -8.90 3.49
CA ILE A 440 21.76 -9.99 2.89
C ILE A 440 21.04 -9.41 1.67
N ALA A 441 21.07 -10.14 0.56
CA ALA A 441 20.42 -9.72 -0.67
C ALA A 441 18.88 -9.65 -0.51
N GLY A 442 18.26 -8.71 -1.21
CA GLY A 442 16.81 -8.54 -1.28
C GLY A 442 16.25 -9.23 -2.51
N ASP A 443 16.01 -10.54 -2.41
CA ASP A 443 15.39 -11.36 -3.44
C ASP A 443 14.68 -12.61 -2.88
N ALA A 444 14.40 -12.61 -1.58
CA ALA A 444 13.71 -13.71 -0.92
C ALA A 444 12.19 -13.66 -1.18
N PRO A 445 11.51 -14.82 -1.20
CA PRO A 445 10.04 -14.87 -1.27
C PRO A 445 9.39 -14.25 -0.01
N SER A 446 8.10 -13.92 -0.13
CA SER A 446 7.35 -13.17 0.88
C SER A 446 7.10 -13.92 2.19
N ASP A 447 7.36 -15.21 2.25
CA ASP A 447 7.14 -16.09 3.40
C ASP A 447 8.18 -15.92 4.52
N TYR A 448 9.32 -15.27 4.23
CA TYR A 448 10.40 -15.08 5.19
C TYR A 448 10.01 -14.07 6.27
N ALA A 449 10.00 -14.51 7.54
CA ALA A 449 9.67 -13.65 8.68
C ALA A 449 10.91 -13.10 9.41
N ARG A 450 12.01 -13.85 9.44
CA ARG A 450 13.20 -13.51 10.23
C ARG A 450 14.49 -14.11 9.67
N TYR A 451 15.60 -13.40 9.84
CA TYR A 451 16.95 -13.95 9.71
C TYR A 451 17.57 -14.24 11.08
N ASP A 452 18.10 -15.44 11.26
CA ASP A 452 18.90 -15.83 12.42
C ASP A 452 20.38 -15.88 12.02
N ILE A 453 21.18 -14.93 12.54
CA ILE A 453 22.60 -14.79 12.24
C ILE A 453 23.42 -15.50 13.30
N TYR A 454 24.08 -16.59 12.92
CA TYR A 454 24.98 -17.34 13.80
C TYR A 454 26.39 -16.76 13.74
N ILE A 455 26.97 -16.52 14.92
CA ILE A 455 28.33 -16.00 15.08
C ILE A 455 29.10 -16.82 16.13
N THR A 456 30.33 -17.20 15.80
CA THR A 456 31.21 -17.91 16.74
C THR A 456 32.69 -17.69 16.42
N THR A 457 33.58 -18.03 17.36
CA THR A 457 35.04 -17.95 17.18
C THR A 457 35.67 -19.27 16.75
N THR A 458 34.89 -20.35 16.75
CA THR A 458 35.34 -21.69 16.36
C THR A 458 34.81 -22.01 14.97
N ALA A 459 35.69 -22.39 14.04
CA ALA A 459 35.27 -22.84 12.71
C ALA A 459 34.26 -24.00 12.84
N PHE A 460 33.19 -23.94 12.06
CA PHE A 460 32.14 -24.96 12.01
C PHE A 460 31.80 -25.30 10.55
N VAL A 461 30.94 -26.29 10.36
CA VAL A 461 30.43 -26.69 9.04
C VAL A 461 28.91 -26.60 9.08
N ALA A 462 28.32 -25.92 8.10
CA ALA A 462 26.87 -25.69 8.03
C ALA A 462 26.08 -27.02 8.05
N SER A 463 26.59 -28.06 7.37
CA SER A 463 25.95 -29.38 7.32
C SER A 463 25.90 -30.13 8.66
N ASP A 464 26.66 -29.69 9.68
CA ASP A 464 26.58 -30.28 11.02
C ASP A 464 25.32 -29.82 11.78
N TYR A 465 24.59 -28.83 11.24
CA TYR A 465 23.41 -28.21 11.84
C TYR A 465 22.21 -28.27 10.89
N SER A 466 21.39 -29.33 11.02
CA SER A 466 20.09 -29.38 10.33
C SER A 466 19.11 -28.34 10.88
N GLU A 467 19.14 -28.11 12.19
CA GLU A 467 18.36 -27.12 12.93
C GLU A 467 19.28 -26.31 13.84
N GLY A 468 18.93 -25.06 14.11
CA GLY A 468 19.71 -24.13 14.91
C GLY A 468 21.09 -23.85 14.32
N GLY A 469 22.07 -23.60 15.19
CA GLY A 469 23.44 -23.35 14.77
C GLY A 469 24.46 -23.33 15.90
N PRO A 470 25.71 -22.93 15.62
CA PRO A 470 26.76 -22.93 16.62
C PRO A 470 26.47 -21.92 17.73
N VAL A 471 26.71 -22.37 18.97
CA VAL A 471 26.71 -21.48 20.13
C VAL A 471 27.95 -20.59 20.09
N TYR A 472 27.79 -19.33 20.49
CA TYR A 472 28.90 -18.40 20.59
C TYR A 472 29.97 -18.92 21.58
N SER A 473 31.21 -19.04 21.12
CA SER A 473 32.36 -19.53 21.91
C SER A 473 33.42 -18.44 22.20
N GLY A 474 33.09 -17.17 21.97
CA GLY A 474 34.02 -16.06 22.16
C GLY A 474 34.11 -15.56 23.61
N PRO A 475 34.85 -14.47 23.85
CA PRO A 475 34.90 -13.83 25.16
C PRO A 475 33.51 -13.35 25.60
N ASP A 476 33.27 -13.24 26.91
CA ASP A 476 31.97 -12.93 27.51
C ASP A 476 31.62 -11.44 27.31
N ASP A 477 31.39 -11.07 26.05
CA ASP A 477 31.23 -9.69 25.55
C ASP A 477 29.76 -9.29 25.42
N GLY A 478 28.83 -10.12 25.92
CA GLY A 478 27.38 -9.87 25.86
C GLY A 478 26.72 -10.23 24.53
N ILE A 479 27.43 -10.94 23.64
CA ILE A 479 26.96 -11.37 22.33
C ILE A 479 26.15 -12.66 22.44
N SER A 480 24.95 -12.68 21.87
CA SER A 480 24.14 -13.89 21.69
C SER A 480 24.28 -14.43 20.27
N SER A 481 24.28 -15.76 20.13
CA SER A 481 24.15 -16.46 18.86
C SER A 481 22.97 -17.43 18.97
N PRO A 482 21.95 -17.36 18.09
CA PRO A 482 21.85 -16.43 16.97
C PRO A 482 21.54 -14.98 17.39
N VAL A 483 21.84 -14.03 16.50
CA VAL A 483 21.26 -12.69 16.49
C VAL A 483 20.05 -12.74 15.57
N ALA A 484 18.86 -12.55 16.14
CA ALA A 484 17.58 -12.61 15.44
C ALA A 484 17.20 -11.24 14.86
N LEU A 485 16.82 -11.20 13.58
CA LEU A 485 16.44 -9.99 12.85
C LEU A 485 15.11 -10.18 12.13
N THR A 486 14.05 -9.57 12.67
CA THR A 486 12.73 -9.56 12.03
C THR A 486 12.75 -8.70 10.77
N ILE A 487 12.12 -9.19 9.71
CA ILE A 487 12.10 -8.56 8.39
C ILE A 487 10.69 -8.00 8.15
N GLU A 488 10.60 -6.77 7.66
CA GLU A 488 9.32 -6.17 7.25
C GLU A 488 9.01 -6.46 5.77
N ASP A 489 10.05 -6.49 4.92
CA ASP A 489 9.95 -6.82 3.51
C ASP A 489 11.17 -7.65 3.07
N PRO A 490 11.00 -8.96 2.78
CA PRO A 490 12.10 -9.83 2.37
C PRO A 490 12.62 -9.58 0.94
N ALA A 491 11.92 -8.76 0.15
CA ALA A 491 12.38 -8.35 -1.18
C ALA A 491 13.39 -7.20 -1.15
N GLU A 492 13.55 -6.51 -0.02
CA GLU A 492 14.53 -5.42 0.13
C GLU A 492 15.82 -5.93 0.79
N PRO A 493 17.00 -5.42 0.37
CA PRO A 493 18.26 -5.83 0.98
C PRO A 493 18.33 -5.37 2.44
N VAL A 494 18.83 -6.26 3.30
CA VAL A 494 18.90 -6.02 4.74
C VAL A 494 20.35 -5.96 5.20
N GLU A 495 20.67 -4.97 6.03
CA GLU A 495 21.99 -4.83 6.66
C GLU A 495 21.85 -4.91 8.18
N ILE A 496 22.69 -5.74 8.81
CA ILE A 496 22.77 -5.88 10.26
C ILE A 496 24.18 -5.64 10.77
N GLU A 497 24.28 -4.81 11.81
CA GLU A 497 25.52 -4.54 12.55
C GLU A 497 25.57 -5.39 13.83
N ILE A 498 26.63 -6.20 13.97
CA ILE A 498 26.93 -6.96 15.18
C ILE A 498 28.12 -6.30 15.88
N SER A 499 27.86 -5.60 16.98
CA SER A 499 28.86 -4.84 17.74
C SER A 499 29.30 -5.52 19.04
N GLY A 500 30.38 -5.01 19.65
CA GLY A 500 30.95 -5.55 20.90
C GLY A 500 31.99 -6.65 20.68
N LEU A 501 32.49 -6.80 19.45
CA LEU A 501 33.48 -7.80 19.06
C LEU A 501 34.90 -7.35 19.39
N THR A 502 35.82 -8.31 19.52
CA THR A 502 37.23 -8.05 19.78
C THR A 502 38.00 -7.89 18.46
N ASN A 503 38.64 -6.74 18.23
CA ASN A 503 39.51 -6.54 17.07
C ASN A 503 40.69 -7.54 17.04
N GLY A 504 40.99 -8.05 15.85
CA GLY A 504 42.02 -9.06 15.60
C GLY A 504 41.62 -10.50 15.96
N GLN A 505 40.40 -10.71 16.50
CA GLN A 505 39.82 -12.04 16.67
C GLN A 505 39.02 -12.41 15.41
N THR A 506 39.27 -13.58 14.84
CA THR A 506 38.49 -14.11 13.71
C THR A 506 37.17 -14.68 14.20
N TYR A 507 36.09 -14.32 13.51
CA TYR A 507 34.74 -14.82 13.71
C TYR A 507 34.25 -15.53 12.44
N TYR A 508 33.43 -16.54 12.64
CA TYR A 508 32.74 -17.30 11.60
C TYR A 508 31.26 -16.95 11.67
N VAL A 509 30.70 -16.49 10.55
CA VAL A 509 29.33 -16.00 10.43
C VAL A 509 28.58 -16.81 9.38
N SER A 510 27.34 -17.18 9.66
CA SER A 510 26.40 -17.76 8.70
C SER A 510 24.98 -17.30 9.06
N VAL A 511 24.09 -17.26 8.07
CA VAL A 511 22.74 -16.73 8.21
C VAL A 511 21.74 -17.82 7.83
N ARG A 512 20.61 -17.86 8.53
CA ARG A 512 19.49 -18.76 8.24
C ARG A 512 18.20 -17.95 8.14
N ALA A 513 17.34 -18.28 7.18
CA ALA A 513 15.99 -17.74 7.11
C ALA A 513 15.02 -18.60 7.92
N VAL A 514 14.01 -17.95 8.49
CA VAL A 514 12.90 -18.56 9.21
C VAL A 514 11.61 -17.98 8.63
N ASP A 515 10.68 -18.85 8.25
CA ASP A 515 9.37 -18.45 7.71
C ASP A 515 8.40 -17.98 8.81
N ALA A 516 7.20 -17.55 8.41
CA ALA A 516 6.13 -17.15 9.32
C ALA A 516 5.59 -18.30 10.19
N SER A 517 5.83 -19.56 9.79
CA SER A 517 5.45 -20.78 10.49
C SER A 517 6.53 -21.27 11.48
N ASP A 518 7.58 -20.48 11.71
CA ASP A 518 8.77 -20.83 12.51
C ASP A 518 9.57 -22.04 11.95
N THR A 519 9.45 -22.33 10.65
CA THR A 519 10.26 -23.34 9.96
C THR A 519 11.61 -22.76 9.56
N GLU A 520 12.66 -23.49 9.90
CA GLU A 520 14.04 -23.11 9.64
C GLU A 520 14.54 -23.63 8.28
N GLY A 521 15.07 -22.73 7.46
CA GLY A 521 15.78 -23.08 6.23
C GLY A 521 17.21 -23.60 6.48
N PRO A 522 17.94 -24.00 5.43
CA PRO A 522 19.36 -24.29 5.53
C PRO A 522 20.17 -23.02 5.80
N MET A 523 21.36 -23.19 6.40
CA MET A 523 22.34 -22.10 6.55
C MET A 523 22.91 -21.65 5.21
N SER A 524 23.22 -20.35 5.11
CA SER A 524 24.06 -19.79 4.06
C SER A 524 25.52 -20.28 4.16
N ASP A 525 26.33 -19.91 3.18
CA ASP A 525 27.78 -20.12 3.25
C ASP A 525 28.39 -19.55 4.54
N ILE A 526 29.53 -20.09 4.95
CA ILE A 526 30.24 -19.62 6.15
C ILE A 526 31.27 -18.57 5.74
N TYR A 527 31.15 -17.38 6.33
CA TYR A 527 32.02 -16.25 6.09
C TYR A 527 33.01 -16.10 7.25
N GLU A 528 34.29 -15.98 6.90
CA GLU A 528 35.37 -15.71 7.85
C GLU A 528 35.69 -14.22 7.85
N VAL A 529 35.57 -13.56 8.99
CA VAL A 529 35.76 -12.11 9.12
C VAL A 529 36.51 -11.78 10.40
N THR A 530 37.43 -10.82 10.32
CA THR A 530 38.24 -10.36 11.46
C THR A 530 38.04 -8.85 11.65
N PRO A 531 37.28 -8.41 12.66
CA PRO A 531 37.16 -7.00 13.03
C PRO A 531 38.53 -6.35 13.23
N ALA A 532 38.64 -5.09 12.87
CA ALA A 532 39.87 -4.32 12.96
C ALA A 532 39.55 -2.84 13.22
N GLU A 533 40.45 -2.14 13.88
CA GLU A 533 40.33 -0.70 14.07
C GLU A 533 40.28 0.00 12.69
N THR A 534 39.23 0.77 12.48
CA THR A 534 39.00 1.59 11.29
C THR A 534 39.10 3.07 11.68
N PHE A 535 39.45 3.90 10.71
CA PHE A 535 39.72 5.31 10.93
C PHE A 535 39.09 6.17 9.83
N GLY A 536 38.52 7.30 10.22
CA GLY A 536 38.14 8.37 9.32
C GLY A 536 39.36 9.14 8.80
N ALA A 537 39.16 10.04 7.84
CA ALA A 537 40.27 10.80 7.27
C ALA A 537 40.91 11.72 8.31
N ALA A 538 40.11 12.26 9.24
CA ALA A 538 40.58 13.12 10.31
C ALA A 538 41.46 12.36 11.30
N ASP A 539 41.07 11.15 11.67
CA ASP A 539 41.83 10.31 12.61
C ASP A 539 43.18 9.89 12.02
N LEU A 540 43.19 9.47 10.75
CA LEU A 540 44.43 9.18 10.01
C LEU A 540 45.36 10.39 9.92
N ALA A 541 44.78 11.59 9.74
CA ALA A 541 45.53 12.83 9.72
C ALA A 541 46.00 13.30 11.11
N GLY A 542 45.56 12.63 12.20
CA GLY A 542 45.82 13.05 13.58
C GLY A 542 45.15 14.37 13.96
N GLU A 543 44.04 14.71 13.30
CA GLU A 543 43.29 15.93 13.50
C GLU A 543 42.47 15.84 14.79
N LYS A 544 42.56 16.86 15.65
CA LYS A 544 41.88 16.88 16.95
C LYS A 544 40.64 17.77 16.95
N GLY A 545 40.33 18.38 15.81
CA GLY A 545 39.25 19.34 15.67
C GLY A 545 39.54 20.66 16.38
N GLY A 546 38.51 21.48 16.46
CA GLY A 546 38.55 22.78 17.10
C GLY A 546 38.64 23.96 16.13
N PHE A 547 38.18 25.11 16.61
CA PHE A 547 38.23 26.36 15.87
C PHE A 547 39.54 27.07 16.22
N CYS A 548 40.44 27.19 15.24
CA CYS A 548 41.59 28.06 15.42
C CYS A 548 41.11 29.50 15.65
N ALA A 549 41.40 30.04 16.84
CA ALA A 549 41.09 31.41 17.23
C ALA A 549 41.89 32.42 16.38
N THR A 550 41.40 32.72 15.17
CA THR A 550 41.34 34.13 14.80
C THR A 550 40.28 34.75 15.69
N THR A 551 40.58 35.87 16.34
CA THR A 551 39.64 36.61 17.22
C THR A 551 38.21 36.60 16.65
N PRO A 552 37.14 36.65 17.50
CA PRO A 552 35.74 36.47 17.10
C PRO A 552 35.17 37.52 16.12
N HIS A 553 36.04 38.29 15.48
CA HIS A 553 35.74 39.34 14.53
C HIS A 553 35.79 38.81 13.08
N ALA A 554 36.51 37.73 12.74
CA ALA A 554 36.63 37.28 11.33
C ALA A 554 35.38 36.54 10.80
N ALA A 555 34.84 35.57 11.55
CA ALA A 555 33.60 34.88 11.17
C ALA A 555 32.36 35.80 11.21
N GLY A 556 32.35 36.77 12.13
CA GLY A 556 31.31 37.80 12.23
C GLY A 556 31.34 38.83 11.09
N LEU A 557 32.50 39.06 10.46
CA LEU A 557 32.63 39.99 9.33
C LEU A 557 32.00 39.44 8.05
N GLY A 558 32.10 38.14 7.77
CA GLY A 558 31.48 37.51 6.59
C GLY A 558 29.96 37.56 6.64
N LEU A 559 29.35 37.05 7.72
CA LEU A 559 27.89 37.09 7.93
C LEU A 559 27.35 38.53 8.07
N GLY A 560 28.13 39.42 8.68
CA GLY A 560 27.79 40.84 8.81
C GLY A 560 27.75 41.57 7.46
N LEU A 561 28.65 41.24 6.52
CA LEU A 561 28.65 41.82 5.18
C LEU A 561 27.45 41.34 4.36
N PHE A 562 27.09 40.06 4.44
CA PHE A 562 25.87 39.52 3.81
C PHE A 562 24.59 40.20 4.36
N ALA A 563 24.49 40.42 5.67
CA ALA A 563 23.35 41.12 6.27
C ALA A 563 23.31 42.62 5.93
N LEU A 564 24.46 43.29 5.81
CA LEU A 564 24.57 44.69 5.36
C LEU A 564 24.26 44.86 3.87
N LEU A 565 24.50 43.84 3.05
CA LEU A 565 24.22 43.84 1.62
C LEU A 565 22.76 43.45 1.30
N ALA A 566 22.15 42.58 2.12
CA ALA A 566 20.75 42.15 1.99
C ALA A 566 19.72 43.15 2.57
N THR A 567 20.12 44.10 3.43
CA THR A 567 19.19 45.05 4.05
C THR A 567 18.88 46.26 3.17
N ARG A 568 17.61 46.40 2.79
CA ARG A 568 17.09 47.48 1.96
C ARG A 568 16.49 48.61 2.82
N ARG A 569 17.29 49.56 3.36
CA ARG A 569 16.85 50.97 3.63
C ARG A 569 17.87 51.91 4.29
N ARG A 570 18.09 53.04 3.59
CA ARG A 570 18.17 54.45 4.06
C ARG A 570 18.89 54.74 5.39
N ARG A 571 20.12 55.28 5.32
CA ARG A 571 20.48 56.65 5.78
C ARG A 571 21.96 56.96 5.53
N ARG A 572 22.21 58.21 5.15
CA ARG A 572 23.52 58.83 4.93
C ARG A 572 24.42 58.66 6.16
N ALA A 573 25.54 57.96 5.98
CA ALA A 573 26.73 58.10 6.81
C ALA A 573 27.93 57.68 5.97
N GLY A 574 28.77 58.64 5.61
CA GLY A 574 30.03 58.38 4.93
C GLY A 574 30.92 57.52 5.82
N LEU A 575 31.40 56.40 5.28
CA LEU A 575 32.39 55.55 5.91
C LEU A 575 33.44 55.20 4.87
N GLY A 576 34.66 55.70 5.13
CA GLY A 576 35.83 55.46 4.32
C GLY A 576 36.21 53.98 4.34
N VAL A 577 36.16 53.36 3.17
CA VAL A 577 36.91 52.14 2.84
C VAL A 577 37.94 52.53 1.79
N ALA A 578 38.94 53.28 2.24
CA ALA A 578 40.07 53.70 1.41
C ALA A 578 41.36 53.46 2.20
N ALA A 579 41.70 52.18 2.41
CA ALA A 579 42.99 51.84 3.02
C ALA A 579 43.61 50.50 2.57
N LEU A 580 42.89 49.59 1.90
CA LEU A 580 43.48 48.29 1.51
C LEU A 580 43.87 48.17 0.02
N GLY A 581 43.41 49.08 -0.84
CA GLY A 581 43.73 49.08 -2.28
C GLY A 581 45.05 49.77 -2.68
N LEU A 582 45.82 50.31 -1.74
CA LEU A 582 46.96 51.19 -2.04
C LEU A 582 48.35 50.53 -2.04
N ALA A 583 48.43 49.20 -1.95
CA ALA A 583 49.71 48.49 -1.88
C ALA A 583 50.14 47.75 -3.17
N LEU A 584 49.36 47.78 -4.27
CA LEU A 584 49.71 47.01 -5.50
C LEU A 584 49.63 47.79 -6.82
N ALA A 585 49.72 49.12 -6.82
CA ALA A 585 49.73 49.90 -8.07
C ALA A 585 51.11 50.51 -8.39
N PRO A 586 52.04 49.73 -8.99
CA PRO A 586 52.93 50.28 -9.99
C PRO A 586 52.73 49.54 -11.32
N ALA A 587 51.52 49.62 -11.89
CA ALA A 587 51.27 49.23 -13.29
C ALA A 587 50.11 49.99 -13.97
N ALA A 588 49.31 50.78 -13.24
CA ALA A 588 48.24 51.60 -13.82
C ALA A 588 48.71 53.05 -13.99
N GLN A 589 49.64 53.30 -14.91
CA GLN A 589 50.02 54.64 -15.33
C GLN A 589 49.92 54.77 -16.85
N ALA A 590 48.79 54.32 -17.41
CA ALA A 590 48.37 54.57 -18.79
C ALA A 590 46.90 54.15 -18.99
N ALA A 591 45.96 54.80 -18.28
CA ALA A 591 44.54 54.75 -18.64
C ALA A 591 43.89 56.06 -18.18
N GLU A 592 43.09 56.69 -19.04
CA GLU A 592 42.22 57.79 -18.62
C GLU A 592 41.34 57.33 -17.43
N PRO A 593 40.97 58.22 -16.49
CA PRO A 593 40.13 57.83 -15.37
C PRO A 593 38.76 57.37 -15.91
N VAL A 594 38.51 56.06 -15.84
CA VAL A 594 37.20 55.45 -16.08
C VAL A 594 36.22 56.11 -15.11
N LYS A 595 35.22 56.81 -15.66
CA LYS A 595 34.19 57.47 -14.85
C LYS A 595 33.39 56.38 -14.12
N GLY A 596 33.52 56.29 -12.80
CA GLY A 596 32.61 55.48 -11.99
C GLY A 596 31.16 55.91 -12.21
N HIS A 597 30.21 54.98 -12.07
CA HIS A 597 28.80 55.29 -12.17
C HIS A 597 28.46 56.35 -11.12
N ARG A 598 27.92 57.49 -11.58
CA ARG A 598 27.55 58.61 -10.70
C ARG A 598 26.04 58.74 -10.71
N ASP A 599 25.44 58.86 -9.53
CA ASP A 599 24.02 59.16 -9.44
C ASP A 599 23.71 60.57 -9.98
N ALA A 600 22.43 60.91 -10.08
CA ALA A 600 21.97 62.21 -10.56
C ALA A 600 22.53 63.41 -9.73
N ASP A 601 23.05 63.16 -8.53
CA ASP A 601 23.63 64.15 -7.62
C ASP A 601 25.19 64.20 -7.71
N GLY A 602 25.80 63.32 -8.50
CA GLY A 602 27.23 63.30 -8.78
C GLY A 602 28.09 62.50 -7.78
N GLU A 603 27.48 61.73 -6.88
CA GLU A 603 28.16 60.82 -5.94
C GLU A 603 28.57 59.51 -6.62
N ILE A 604 29.66 58.88 -6.15
CA ILE A 604 30.12 57.58 -6.67
C ILE A 604 29.21 56.48 -6.14
N VAL A 605 28.57 55.73 -7.03
CA VAL A 605 27.75 54.56 -6.70
C VAL A 605 28.64 53.30 -6.75
N LEU A 606 28.44 52.39 -5.80
CA LEU A 606 29.07 51.06 -5.80
C LEU A 606 28.06 50.06 -6.38
N ASP A 607 28.46 49.38 -7.45
CA ASP A 607 27.64 48.36 -8.09
C ASP A 607 27.70 47.08 -7.24
N ARG A 608 26.67 46.25 -7.32
CA ARG A 608 26.51 45.02 -6.53
C ARG A 608 26.41 43.85 -7.49
N SER A 609 27.11 42.77 -7.18
CA SER A 609 26.94 41.54 -7.93
C SER A 609 26.62 40.36 -7.04
N MET A 610 25.85 39.41 -7.58
CA MET A 610 25.63 38.11 -6.96
C MET A 610 25.98 37.03 -7.98
N GLN A 611 26.66 35.99 -7.52
CA GLN A 611 27.03 34.84 -8.32
C GLN A 611 26.61 33.56 -7.62
N LEU A 612 25.94 32.68 -8.36
CA LEU A 612 25.67 31.31 -7.96
C LEU A 612 26.42 30.37 -8.89
N SER A 613 27.13 29.41 -8.32
CA SER A 613 28.05 28.57 -9.07
C SER A 613 28.11 27.15 -8.55
N VAL A 614 28.48 26.24 -9.44
CA VAL A 614 28.74 24.84 -9.16
C VAL A 614 30.19 24.57 -9.51
N SER A 615 30.89 23.88 -8.61
CA SER A 615 32.32 23.68 -8.71
C SER A 615 32.71 22.21 -8.53
N SER A 616 33.76 21.80 -9.24
CA SER A 616 34.43 20.51 -9.07
C SER A 616 35.73 20.74 -8.30
N LEU A 617 35.79 20.28 -7.06
CA LEU A 617 36.94 20.43 -6.14
C LEU A 617 37.77 19.15 -6.08
N GLY A 618 39.03 19.23 -6.51
CA GLY A 618 40.03 18.18 -6.25
C GLY A 618 40.89 18.57 -5.04
N LEU A 619 40.80 17.81 -3.95
CA LEU A 619 41.64 17.96 -2.77
C LEU A 619 42.94 17.16 -2.92
N THR A 620 44.03 17.65 -2.32
CA THR A 620 45.35 17.00 -2.41
C THR A 620 45.72 16.17 -1.19
N ASP A 621 44.86 16.12 -0.17
CA ASP A 621 45.11 15.38 1.06
C ASP A 621 44.93 13.88 0.83
N GLU A 622 45.98 13.11 1.14
CA GLU A 622 46.02 11.66 0.94
C GLU A 622 45.04 10.91 1.85
N ASN A 623 44.77 11.39 3.07
CA ASN A 623 43.82 10.74 3.99
C ASN A 623 42.38 10.92 3.51
N ILE A 624 42.06 12.10 2.96
CA ILE A 624 40.76 12.34 2.31
C ILE A 624 40.63 11.46 1.06
N GLY A 625 41.70 11.30 0.28
CA GLY A 625 41.73 10.41 -0.89
C GLY A 625 41.54 8.94 -0.52
N LEU A 626 42.12 8.49 0.59
CA LEU A 626 42.00 7.11 1.08
C LEU A 626 40.56 6.77 1.51
N VAL A 627 39.90 7.62 2.28
CA VAL A 627 38.56 7.34 2.84
C VAL A 627 37.43 7.68 1.86
N TYR A 628 37.54 8.81 1.17
CA TYR A 628 36.47 9.33 0.30
C TYR A 628 36.76 9.12 -1.20
N GLY A 629 37.92 8.58 -1.57
CA GLY A 629 38.35 8.40 -2.95
C GLY A 629 38.81 9.70 -3.64
N ASP A 630 39.61 9.54 -4.69
CA ASP A 630 40.24 10.65 -5.43
C ASP A 630 39.30 11.44 -6.35
N ARG A 631 38.01 11.06 -6.42
CA ARG A 631 37.03 11.76 -7.26
C ARG A 631 36.79 13.18 -6.73
N ALA A 632 36.77 14.14 -7.66
CA ALA A 632 36.48 15.53 -7.35
C ALA A 632 35.08 15.68 -6.71
N MET A 633 34.99 16.56 -5.71
CA MET A 633 33.78 16.81 -4.95
C MET A 633 32.97 17.93 -5.61
N LEU A 634 31.65 17.77 -5.65
CA LEU A 634 30.75 18.82 -6.11
C LEU A 634 30.53 19.84 -4.99
N VAL A 635 30.73 21.12 -5.29
CA VAL A 635 30.50 22.23 -4.37
C VAL A 635 29.46 23.17 -4.97
N ILE A 636 28.47 23.56 -4.17
CA ILE A 636 27.58 24.68 -4.52
C ILE A 636 28.13 25.92 -3.81
N HIS A 637 28.35 27.00 -4.55
CA HIS A 637 28.98 28.21 -4.03
C HIS A 637 28.20 29.46 -4.42
N GLY A 638 27.91 30.30 -3.42
CA GLY A 638 27.28 31.61 -3.58
C GLY A 638 28.23 32.72 -3.18
N GLN A 639 28.29 33.78 -3.98
CA GLN A 639 29.16 34.94 -3.75
C GLN A 639 28.38 36.23 -3.94
N ALA A 640 28.59 37.18 -3.04
CA ALA A 640 28.11 38.55 -3.14
C ALA A 640 29.32 39.50 -3.23
N SER A 641 29.24 40.48 -4.12
CA SER A 641 30.33 41.42 -4.35
C SER A 641 29.87 42.87 -4.36
N LEU A 642 30.78 43.76 -3.96
CA LEU A 642 30.70 45.21 -4.13
C LEU A 642 31.75 45.66 -5.13
N GLN A 643 31.35 46.34 -6.19
CA GLN A 643 32.22 46.78 -7.28
C GLN A 643 32.47 48.29 -7.21
N ALA A 644 33.74 48.66 -7.39
CA ALA A 644 34.21 50.03 -7.48
C ALA A 644 34.96 50.25 -8.80
N PHE A 645 34.64 51.35 -9.49
CA PHE A 645 35.29 51.77 -10.74
C PHE A 645 35.26 50.73 -11.87
N ARG A 646 34.29 49.79 -11.84
CA ARG A 646 34.14 48.62 -12.72
C ARG A 646 35.28 47.61 -12.75
N VAL A 647 36.47 47.96 -12.26
CA VAL A 647 37.67 47.13 -12.33
C VAL A 647 38.04 46.43 -11.02
N LEU A 648 37.46 46.82 -9.88
CA LEU A 648 37.79 46.26 -8.57
C LEU A 648 36.53 45.81 -7.85
N GLN A 649 36.53 44.60 -7.29
CA GLN A 649 35.43 44.06 -6.48
C GLN A 649 35.94 43.61 -5.11
N LEU A 650 35.10 43.80 -4.09
CA LEU A 650 35.23 43.17 -2.77
C LEU A 650 34.19 42.05 -2.69
N ASP A 651 34.64 40.83 -2.41
CA ASP A 651 33.84 39.62 -2.52
C ASP A 651 33.68 38.95 -1.16
N ALA A 652 32.47 38.50 -0.83
CA ALA A 652 32.18 37.58 0.25
C ALA A 652 31.47 36.35 -0.31
N GLY A 653 31.99 35.16 -0.01
CA GLY A 653 31.46 33.90 -0.54
C GLY A 653 31.24 32.85 0.53
N MET A 654 30.33 31.92 0.24
CA MET A 654 30.13 30.71 1.01
C MET A 654 29.84 29.53 0.08
N GLY A 655 30.35 28.35 0.43
CA GLY A 655 30.01 27.11 -0.26
C GLY A 655 29.58 26.01 0.69
N ALA A 656 28.99 24.96 0.14
CA ALA A 656 28.63 23.76 0.87
C ALA A 656 28.90 22.52 0.02
N MET A 657 29.42 21.47 0.65
CA MET A 657 29.57 20.15 0.05
C MET A 657 29.50 19.04 1.10
N ARG A 658 29.17 17.85 0.63
CA ARG A 658 29.17 16.62 1.41
C ARG A 658 29.71 15.47 0.56
N LYS A 659 30.44 14.56 1.20
CA LYS A 659 30.93 13.33 0.56
C LYS A 659 30.88 12.18 1.55
N ALA A 660 30.36 11.04 1.10
CA ALA A 660 30.42 9.78 1.82
C ALA A 660 31.60 8.95 1.29
N GLY A 661 32.14 8.10 2.15
CA GLY A 661 33.28 7.23 1.91
C GLY A 661 33.27 6.06 2.90
N THR A 662 34.32 5.26 2.85
CA THR A 662 34.44 4.06 3.68
C THR A 662 35.64 4.22 4.61
N MET A 663 35.46 3.94 5.90
CA MET A 663 36.57 3.96 6.84
C MET A 663 37.60 2.89 6.50
N VAL A 664 38.85 3.14 6.86
CA VAL A 664 39.97 2.27 6.49
C VAL A 664 40.82 1.91 7.69
N THR A 665 41.51 0.77 7.66
CA THR A 665 42.50 0.42 8.68
C THR A 665 43.72 1.33 8.62
N ALA A 666 44.60 1.26 9.62
CA ALA A 666 45.88 2.00 9.62
C ALA A 666 46.76 1.70 8.39
N GLU A 667 46.61 0.53 7.76
CA GLU A 667 47.29 0.14 6.51
C GLU A 667 46.56 0.58 5.24
N GLY A 668 45.39 1.23 5.35
CA GLY A 668 44.58 1.71 4.22
C GLY A 668 43.69 0.65 3.58
N VAL A 669 43.39 -0.45 4.28
CA VAL A 669 42.42 -1.45 3.83
C VAL A 669 41.02 -0.94 4.14
N ALA A 670 40.12 -0.91 3.15
CA ALA A 670 38.72 -0.51 3.38
C ALA A 670 38.00 -1.52 4.28
N GLY A 671 37.35 -1.01 5.33
CA GLY A 671 36.34 -1.74 6.09
C GLY A 671 34.96 -1.63 5.44
N SER A 672 33.90 -1.88 6.19
CA SER A 672 32.52 -1.73 5.71
C SER A 672 31.76 -0.60 6.42
N GLU A 673 32.44 0.16 7.27
CA GLU A 673 31.87 1.32 7.96
C GLU A 673 31.86 2.58 7.09
N GLU A 674 30.75 3.32 7.14
CA GLU A 674 30.59 4.56 6.39
C GLU A 674 31.17 5.77 7.15
N ALA A 675 31.96 6.58 6.44
CA ALA A 675 32.42 7.90 6.88
C ALA A 675 31.78 9.01 6.05
N LYS A 676 31.43 10.14 6.68
CA LYS A 676 30.84 11.30 6.00
C LYS A 676 31.59 12.59 6.31
N LEU A 677 32.09 13.26 5.27
CA LEU A 677 32.73 14.57 5.35
C LEU A 677 31.79 15.67 4.88
N THR A 678 31.58 16.68 5.73
CA THR A 678 30.87 17.91 5.40
C THR A 678 31.83 19.09 5.44
N LEU A 679 31.84 19.92 4.39
CA LEU A 679 32.71 21.09 4.28
C LEU A 679 31.91 22.34 3.89
N VAL A 680 32.19 23.45 4.56
CA VAL A 680 31.60 24.77 4.32
C VAL A 680 32.73 25.80 4.22
N PRO A 681 33.24 26.09 3.00
CA PRO A 681 34.17 27.19 2.79
C PRO A 681 33.48 28.54 2.94
N LEU A 682 34.09 29.45 3.69
CA LEU A 682 33.75 30.86 3.73
C LEU A 682 34.92 31.66 3.13
N SER A 683 34.66 32.60 2.23
CA SER A 683 35.70 33.38 1.56
C SER A 683 35.46 34.88 1.68
N LEU A 684 36.56 35.65 1.82
CA LEU A 684 36.55 37.11 1.77
C LEU A 684 37.75 37.57 0.92
N GLY A 685 37.47 38.19 -0.22
CA GLY A 685 38.48 38.44 -1.24
C GLY A 685 38.33 39.75 -2.00
N VAL A 686 39.31 39.99 -2.86
CA VAL A 686 39.34 41.12 -3.78
C VAL A 686 39.56 40.59 -5.19
N THR A 687 38.71 41.00 -6.11
CA THR A 687 38.77 40.62 -7.53
C THR A 687 39.09 41.83 -8.40
N GLY A 688 40.11 41.69 -9.25
CA GLY A 688 40.40 42.63 -10.33
C GLY A 688 39.75 42.16 -11.64
N ARG A 689 38.83 42.94 -12.20
CA ARG A 689 38.15 42.67 -13.48
C ARG A 689 38.65 43.63 -14.56
N LEU A 690 38.81 43.14 -15.79
CA LEU A 690 39.11 43.97 -16.95
C LEU A 690 37.83 44.29 -17.72
N ASP A 691 36.89 44.95 -17.05
CA ASP A 691 35.64 45.46 -17.63
C ASP A 691 35.82 46.95 -17.98
N LEU A 692 36.30 47.20 -19.21
CA LEU A 692 36.80 48.52 -19.61
C LEU A 692 35.84 49.29 -20.52
N ILE A 693 34.88 48.60 -21.14
CA ILE A 693 33.90 49.16 -22.09
C ILE A 693 32.52 48.58 -21.81
N ASP A 694 31.47 49.39 -21.98
CA ASP A 694 30.09 48.92 -21.83
C ASP A 694 29.78 47.78 -22.81
N GLY A 695 29.16 46.71 -22.33
CA GLY A 695 28.79 45.55 -23.12
C GLY A 695 29.98 44.70 -23.60
N GLN A 696 31.10 44.70 -22.86
CA GLN A 696 32.27 43.89 -23.19
C GLN A 696 31.90 42.39 -23.16
N PRO A 697 32.02 41.65 -24.28
CA PRO A 697 31.53 40.27 -24.34
C PRO A 697 32.28 39.28 -23.46
N ILE A 698 33.55 39.57 -23.19
CA ILE A 698 34.44 38.71 -22.43
C ILE A 698 35.20 39.59 -21.45
N VAL A 699 34.96 39.41 -20.16
CA VAL A 699 35.60 40.13 -19.06
C VAL A 699 36.51 39.16 -18.29
N PRO A 700 37.82 39.13 -18.59
CA PRO A 700 38.76 38.35 -17.79
C PRO A 700 38.98 39.01 -16.42
N TYR A 701 39.22 38.18 -15.41
CA TYR A 701 39.45 38.64 -14.05
C TYR A 701 40.43 37.73 -13.28
N GLY A 702 41.00 38.29 -12.22
CA GLY A 702 41.80 37.55 -11.25
C GLY A 702 41.43 37.95 -9.83
N ALA A 703 41.37 36.96 -8.93
CA ALA A 703 40.96 37.17 -7.54
C ALA A 703 42.00 36.61 -6.56
N VAL A 704 42.05 37.23 -5.38
CA VAL A 704 42.77 36.72 -4.21
C VAL A 704 41.86 36.83 -3.00
N ALA A 705 41.74 35.77 -2.20
CA ALA A 705 40.87 35.75 -1.04
C ALA A 705 41.47 35.02 0.15
N LEU A 706 40.96 35.36 1.34
CA LEU A 706 41.16 34.62 2.57
C LEU A 706 39.97 33.68 2.77
N ASP A 707 40.27 32.43 3.10
CA ASP A 707 39.27 31.38 3.30
C ASP A 707 39.23 30.91 4.75
N TYR A 708 38.05 30.48 5.19
CA TYR A 708 37.85 29.75 6.42
C TYR A 708 36.97 28.53 6.15
N TRP A 709 37.58 27.35 6.21
CA TRP A 709 36.94 26.07 5.95
C TRP A 709 36.37 25.52 7.24
N LEU A 710 35.05 25.56 7.38
CA LEU A 710 34.36 24.81 8.42
C LEU A 710 34.22 23.37 7.94
N TRP A 711 34.55 22.41 8.80
CA TRP A 711 34.50 21.00 8.43
C TRP A 711 34.00 20.14 9.58
N ARG A 712 33.41 19.00 9.22
CA ARG A 712 32.92 17.98 10.16
C ARG A 712 33.00 16.61 9.50
N GLU A 713 33.52 15.64 10.23
CA GLU A 713 33.54 14.22 9.88
C GLU A 713 32.67 13.43 10.88
N ARG A 714 31.88 12.48 10.39
CA ARG A 714 30.97 11.63 11.18
C ARG A 714 31.11 10.17 10.76
N GLU A 715 31.03 9.29 11.75
CA GLU A 715 30.84 7.84 11.60
C GLU A 715 29.34 7.49 11.49
N GLY A 716 28.99 6.59 10.58
CA GLY A 716 27.65 5.99 10.48
C GLY A 716 26.57 6.76 9.70
N SER A 717 25.33 6.26 9.79
CA SER A 717 24.17 6.76 9.05
C SER A 717 23.61 8.09 9.63
N ILE A 718 22.80 8.80 8.84
CA ILE A 718 22.22 10.09 9.23
C ILE A 718 21.10 9.82 10.24
N ASP A 719 21.18 10.40 11.44
CA ASP A 719 19.99 10.62 12.27
C ASP A 719 19.29 11.90 11.77
N PRO A 720 18.13 11.80 11.07
CA PRO A 720 17.40 12.96 10.58
C PRO A 720 16.77 13.79 11.72
N THR A 721 16.64 13.22 12.92
CA THR A 721 16.01 13.87 14.08
C THR A 721 17.00 14.74 14.86
N ASN A 722 18.30 14.45 14.77
CA ASN A 722 19.34 15.25 15.43
C ASN A 722 20.51 15.63 14.49
N PRO A 723 20.31 16.56 13.54
CA PRO A 723 21.35 17.01 12.61
C PRO A 723 22.53 17.75 13.27
N PHE A 724 22.47 18.03 14.58
CA PHE A 724 23.45 18.78 15.37
C PHE A 724 24.06 18.00 16.53
N ASP A 725 24.05 16.66 16.45
CA ASP A 725 24.66 15.80 17.45
C ASP A 725 26.16 16.11 17.67
N LEU A 726 26.60 16.03 18.93
CA LEU A 726 27.87 16.57 19.44
C LEU A 726 29.04 15.58 19.36
N ASP A 727 28.81 14.32 18.97
CA ASP A 727 29.83 13.27 18.90
C ASP A 727 30.63 13.26 17.58
N ALA A 728 30.45 14.26 16.71
CA ALA A 728 31.19 14.40 15.45
C ALA A 728 32.47 15.24 15.60
N LEU A 729 33.58 14.76 15.04
CA LEU A 729 34.85 15.49 15.00
C LEU A 729 34.75 16.64 13.98
N GLY A 730 35.07 17.87 14.39
CA GLY A 730 34.96 19.02 13.50
C GLY A 730 35.75 20.24 13.95
N GLY A 731 35.91 21.20 13.04
CA GLY A 731 36.71 22.38 13.31
C GLY A 731 36.71 23.41 12.19
N GLY A 732 37.68 24.33 12.25
CA GLY A 732 37.82 25.42 11.29
C GLY A 732 39.27 25.63 10.85
N LYS A 733 39.52 25.62 9.53
CA LYS A 733 40.87 25.79 8.96
C LYS A 733 40.98 27.08 8.12
N PRO A 734 41.88 28.01 8.49
CA PRO A 734 42.11 29.21 7.70
C PRO A 734 43.02 28.90 6.51
N GLY A 735 42.68 29.48 5.36
CA GLY A 735 43.42 29.35 4.12
C GLY A 735 43.34 30.61 3.28
N TYR A 736 43.84 30.51 2.05
CA TYR A 736 43.72 31.53 1.04
C TYR A 736 43.68 30.87 -0.33
N HIS A 737 43.05 31.53 -1.29
CA HIS A 737 43.07 31.10 -2.67
C HIS A 737 43.41 32.25 -3.61
N TYR A 738 43.88 31.87 -4.80
CA TYR A 738 43.92 32.75 -5.95
C TYR A 738 43.12 32.12 -7.08
N ALA A 739 42.44 32.97 -7.84
CA ALA A 739 41.58 32.54 -8.93
C ALA A 739 41.86 33.33 -10.21
N LEU A 740 41.67 32.67 -11.34
CA LEU A 740 41.69 33.23 -12.67
C LEU A 740 40.40 32.81 -13.38
N GLY A 741 39.65 33.77 -13.89
CA GLY A 741 38.38 33.47 -14.51
C GLY A 741 38.02 34.41 -15.65
N VAL A 742 36.94 34.06 -16.33
CA VAL A 742 36.39 34.80 -17.45
C VAL A 742 34.87 34.85 -17.29
N ASN A 743 34.32 36.05 -17.40
CA ASN A 743 32.89 36.29 -17.48
C ASN A 743 32.50 36.53 -18.94
N VAL A 744 31.58 35.73 -19.46
CA VAL A 744 31.04 35.84 -20.82
C VAL A 744 29.65 36.48 -20.72
N LEU A 745 29.48 37.64 -21.36
CA LEU A 745 28.23 38.40 -21.31
C LEU A 745 27.13 37.65 -22.08
N LEU A 746 26.01 37.38 -21.41
CA LEU A 746 24.87 36.65 -21.97
C LEU A 746 23.88 37.57 -22.70
N ASP A 747 23.90 38.86 -22.40
CA ASP A 747 23.01 39.88 -22.97
C ASP A 747 23.08 39.96 -24.51
N TRP A 748 24.19 39.53 -25.11
CA TRP A 748 24.35 39.44 -26.56
C TRP A 748 23.57 38.29 -27.20
N LEU A 749 23.31 37.23 -26.44
CA LEU A 749 22.58 36.05 -26.89
C LEU A 749 21.07 36.26 -26.80
N ASP A 750 20.60 37.02 -25.80
CA ASP A 750 19.21 37.44 -25.67
C ASP A 750 19.06 38.92 -25.27
N PRO A 751 19.13 39.84 -26.25
CA PRO A 751 18.98 41.27 -25.99
C PRO A 751 17.58 41.67 -25.50
N ARG A 752 16.54 40.87 -25.78
CA ARG A 752 15.17 41.15 -25.31
C ARG A 752 15.05 40.82 -23.83
N GLY A 753 15.50 39.62 -23.44
CA GLY A 753 15.54 39.20 -22.04
C GLY A 753 16.38 40.13 -21.18
N ALA A 754 17.54 40.59 -21.67
CA ALA A 754 18.37 41.58 -20.97
C ALA A 754 17.64 42.91 -20.74
N SER A 755 16.94 43.43 -21.76
CA SER A 755 16.15 44.67 -21.61
C SER A 755 14.98 44.51 -20.64
N GLU A 756 14.33 43.35 -20.61
CA GLU A 756 13.26 43.06 -19.65
C GLU A 756 13.81 42.91 -18.23
N ALA A 757 14.96 42.25 -18.07
CA ALA A 757 15.65 42.09 -16.79
C ALA A 757 16.06 43.44 -16.18
N GLY A 758 16.61 44.35 -17.00
CA GLY A 758 16.90 45.72 -16.57
C GLY A 758 15.65 46.51 -16.16
N ALA A 759 14.56 46.39 -16.93
CA ALA A 759 13.33 47.14 -16.65
C ALA A 759 12.56 46.63 -15.42
N VAL A 760 12.56 45.31 -15.18
CA VAL A 760 11.76 44.67 -14.12
C VAL A 760 12.56 44.45 -12.84
N TRP A 761 13.81 44.00 -12.96
CA TRP A 761 14.63 43.54 -11.85
C TRP A 761 15.81 44.46 -11.51
N ASP A 762 16.03 45.51 -12.31
CA ASP A 762 17.15 46.45 -12.16
C ASP A 762 18.49 45.69 -12.21
N VAL A 763 18.63 44.84 -13.22
CA VAL A 763 19.84 44.06 -13.55
C VAL A 763 20.52 44.72 -14.74
N ASP A 764 21.80 45.03 -14.59
CA ASP A 764 22.57 45.73 -15.62
C ASP A 764 23.20 44.75 -16.62
N ASP A 765 23.84 43.68 -16.14
CA ASP A 765 24.46 42.65 -16.99
C ASP A 765 24.31 41.26 -16.39
N THR A 766 24.13 40.24 -17.24
CA THR A 766 24.19 38.83 -16.85
C THR A 766 25.38 38.12 -17.50
N TYR A 767 26.19 37.44 -16.70
CA TYR A 767 27.38 36.73 -17.16
C TYR A 767 27.31 35.23 -16.88
N LEU A 768 27.81 34.43 -17.83
CA LEU A 768 28.30 33.09 -17.57
C LEU A 768 29.76 33.19 -17.12
N SER A 769 30.05 32.73 -15.92
CA SER A 769 31.37 32.78 -15.30
C SER A 769 32.03 31.40 -15.33
N VAL A 770 33.29 31.36 -15.76
CA VAL A 770 34.14 30.17 -15.65
C VAL A 770 35.41 30.57 -14.91
N GLU A 771 35.71 29.88 -13.82
CA GLU A 771 36.80 30.20 -12.92
C GLU A 771 37.63 28.97 -12.60
N TRP A 772 38.94 29.11 -12.69
CA TRP A 772 39.88 28.18 -12.09
C TRP A 772 40.47 28.84 -10.84
N ARG A 773 40.43 28.13 -9.71
CA ARG A 773 41.07 28.59 -8.47
C ARG A 773 41.97 27.52 -7.88
N ARG A 774 42.96 27.98 -7.11
CA ARG A 774 43.84 27.14 -6.33
C ARG A 774 43.80 27.53 -4.87
N ASP A 775 43.37 26.58 -4.05
CA ASP A 775 43.15 26.71 -2.62
C ASP A 775 44.40 26.26 -1.86
N SER A 776 44.85 27.05 -0.87
CA SER A 776 46.03 26.77 -0.03
C SER A 776 45.72 27.02 1.44
N MET A 777 46.29 26.22 2.34
CA MET A 777 46.06 26.35 3.78
C MET A 777 47.18 27.14 4.46
N PHE A 778 46.87 27.93 5.49
CA PHE A 778 47.91 28.59 6.31
C PHE A 778 48.62 27.63 7.26
N ARG A 779 47.96 26.52 7.61
CA ARG A 779 48.52 25.43 8.41
C ARG A 779 48.26 24.12 7.71
N THR A 780 49.24 23.23 7.77
CA THR A 780 49.20 21.90 7.15
C THR A 780 49.21 20.78 8.20
N GLU A 781 48.99 21.11 9.47
CA GLU A 781 48.80 20.12 10.54
C GLU A 781 47.39 19.53 10.43
N GLY A 782 47.26 18.20 10.50
CA GLY A 782 46.00 17.49 10.29
C GLY A 782 45.48 17.57 8.85
N LEU A 783 44.16 17.49 8.69
CA LEU A 783 43.48 17.53 7.38
C LEU A 783 43.79 18.76 6.53
N SER A 784 44.14 18.60 5.27
CA SER A 784 44.34 19.71 4.34
C SER A 784 43.21 19.84 3.33
N PHE A 785 42.60 21.03 3.26
CA PHE A 785 41.64 21.35 2.18
C PHE A 785 42.31 22.10 1.03
N ALA A 786 43.64 22.00 0.90
CA ALA A 786 44.36 22.52 -0.25
C ALA A 786 43.97 21.71 -1.50
N GLY A 787 43.86 22.40 -2.63
CA GLY A 787 43.27 21.78 -3.80
C GLY A 787 43.21 22.70 -5.01
N THR A 788 42.60 22.17 -6.06
CA THR A 788 42.28 22.91 -7.27
C THR A 788 40.79 22.78 -7.52
N THR A 789 40.14 23.90 -7.81
CA THR A 789 38.70 23.92 -8.11
C THR A 789 38.48 24.53 -9.50
N LEU A 790 37.62 23.90 -10.28
CA LEU A 790 37.03 24.50 -11.48
C LEU A 790 35.57 24.82 -11.20
N THR A 791 35.18 26.07 -11.41
CA THR A 791 33.86 26.61 -11.09
C THR A 791 33.19 27.12 -12.36
N VAL A 792 31.90 26.81 -12.52
CA VAL A 792 31.05 27.41 -13.55
C VAL A 792 29.81 27.97 -12.86
N GLY A 793 29.42 29.19 -13.20
CA GLY A 793 28.28 29.82 -12.56
C GLY A 793 27.65 30.94 -13.36
N VAL A 794 26.55 31.46 -12.85
CA VAL A 794 25.87 32.63 -13.39
C VAL A 794 26.09 33.79 -12.42
N LYS A 795 26.52 34.92 -12.96
CA LYS A 795 26.73 36.16 -12.23
C LYS A 795 25.80 37.23 -12.76
N VAL A 796 25.23 38.01 -11.85
CA VAL A 796 24.32 39.11 -12.13
C VAL A 796 24.91 40.36 -11.50
N ASP A 797 25.12 41.40 -12.31
CA ASP A 797 25.60 42.71 -11.90
C ASP A 797 24.42 43.71 -11.86
N ARG A 798 24.42 44.62 -10.89
CA ARG A 798 23.38 45.62 -10.61
C ARG A 798 23.97 46.94 -10.09
#